data_AF-K0S0T5-F1
#
_entry.id   AF-K0S0T5-F1
#
_cell.length_a   1.000
_cell.length_b   1.000
_cell.length_c   1.000
_cell.angle_alpha   90.00
_cell.angle_beta   90.00
_cell.angle_gamma   90.00
#
_symmetry.space_group_name_H-M   'P 1'
#
loop_
_entity.id
_entity.type
_entity.pdbx_description
1 polymer ?
#
loop_
_entity_poly.entity_id
_entity_poly.type
_entity_poly.pdbx_seq_one_letter_code
_entity_poly.pdbx_strand_id
1 'polypeptide(L)'
;MANPSHARALAKAANGNLGIGSTTQLIPEANDASRVEYEFVVDGMSGDTRFPHGDLKALFTTGELNMCDNEFHGDSYTGVPDGMGAYLVDDSTLRVVVQSESYGPVTRYETWPYPTNKDSGLATFTGSHVQYTDFDRLGLSNFMHHDGPASDIVKGFGQVATTYYNLAGDRVGPRNGEDATPSGAHYSNTDADGNWAYENFPTKADWNMQSLCSSHLEEKHQWGRGIGFEDDIYITNEEWNSYAPGSSFVGISMHAMDLANAVDYAVGSVTVSGWEKIVELNPAHTDYVILSLSGYNGAYSNGDGEIVGRNAEYSKPDGTDYVSPNNICPARIYIGMKGKMEDGSDAPADDFLARNGLRYGKVYGYAIDMSESGPTEGLFRDAFHKSRNNGAKVEGKFVPIDWQWDGTVKNFRHDGAWEFQLPVPGFDDLTWWNSGSLTESGSKTEHNSPDTREGMTAFIQGSTAGYFGHYYVNGITEALDAAMASGDDFPASLDSDYYVYQGENDITGQIDLGGAGLYAQDPENNYCPSPVAEGEQINDATFNCDKPGSVKSTFEDIDGLEVVAASEGLFVVIQEDSGSDVGERMFISSVLEHEDDGEELTYYFMAMSGGVINTRMMAGVGIPATASEESGGHEFSGVIDLSGMLKKDSSNFSISAGDGHAKRQAELEVPIEDKLIVIGLQAHNYHSGVVEAFEADRGGQVLLYKPDFSE
;
A
#
# COMPACT_ATOMS: atom_id res chain seq x y z
N MET A 1 3.05 36.21 14.36
CA MET A 1 4.02 36.90 13.48
C MET A 1 4.54 35.82 12.55
N ALA A 2 4.31 35.93 11.23
CA ALA A 2 4.70 34.89 10.29
C ALA A 2 6.22 34.64 10.37
N ASN A 3 6.62 33.37 10.44
CA ASN A 3 8.02 32.95 10.38
C ASN A 3 8.65 33.51 9.09
N PRO A 4 9.84 34.14 9.13
CA PRO A 4 10.53 34.61 7.92
C PRO A 4 10.68 33.54 6.81
N SER A 5 10.67 32.25 7.15
CA SER A 5 10.60 31.13 6.20
C SER A 5 9.27 31.10 5.44
N HIS A 6 8.14 31.18 6.14
CA HIS A 6 6.78 31.17 5.59
C HIS A 6 6.55 32.34 4.60
N ALA A 7 7.02 33.55 4.92
CA ALA A 7 6.91 34.70 4.00
C ALA A 7 7.76 34.54 2.72
N ARG A 8 8.89 33.82 2.80
CA ARG A 8 9.73 33.50 1.63
C ARG A 8 9.16 32.36 0.80
N ALA A 9 8.58 31.34 1.44
CA ALA A 9 7.88 30.24 0.77
C ALA A 9 6.69 30.79 -0.04
N LEU A 10 5.85 31.61 0.59
CA LEU A 10 4.75 32.31 -0.10
C LEU A 10 5.25 33.23 -1.23
N ALA A 11 6.40 33.89 -1.06
CA ALA A 11 6.98 34.73 -2.13
C ALA A 11 7.55 33.92 -3.31
N LYS A 12 8.09 32.71 -3.07
CA LYS A 12 8.50 31.77 -4.14
C LYS A 12 7.27 31.20 -4.87
N ALA A 13 6.27 30.76 -4.11
CA ALA A 13 5.00 30.27 -4.64
C ALA A 13 4.26 31.33 -5.47
N ALA A 14 4.21 32.58 -4.99
CA ALA A 14 3.60 33.70 -5.70
C ALA A 14 4.27 34.04 -7.06
N ASN A 15 5.47 33.52 -7.33
CA ASN A 15 6.16 33.65 -8.62
C ASN A 15 6.02 32.39 -9.50
N GLY A 16 5.26 31.38 -9.09
CA GLY A 16 5.05 30.13 -9.83
C GLY A 16 6.19 29.11 -9.72
N ASN A 17 7.22 29.37 -8.90
CA ASN A 17 8.40 28.53 -8.79
C ASN A 17 8.25 27.36 -7.79
N LEU A 18 7.02 27.11 -7.29
CA LEU A 18 6.66 26.00 -6.39
C LEU A 18 5.28 25.46 -6.77
N GLY A 19 4.90 25.50 -8.05
CA GLY A 19 3.66 24.85 -8.50
C GLY A 19 3.83 23.33 -8.49
N ILE A 20 2.75 22.56 -8.31
CA ILE A 20 2.77 21.09 -8.46
C ILE A 20 3.51 20.71 -9.75
N GLY A 21 4.53 19.87 -9.60
CA GLY A 21 5.37 19.36 -10.69
C GLY A 21 6.48 20.30 -11.16
N SER A 22 6.78 21.37 -10.43
CA SER A 22 7.83 22.35 -10.79
C SER A 22 9.25 21.87 -10.47
N THR A 23 9.40 21.00 -9.49
CA THR A 23 10.67 20.44 -9.03
C THR A 23 11.13 19.37 -10.01
N THR A 24 12.32 19.53 -10.58
CA THR A 24 12.93 18.54 -11.49
C THR A 24 14.06 17.76 -10.85
N GLN A 25 14.48 18.15 -9.64
CA GLN A 25 15.52 17.47 -8.89
C GLN A 25 14.97 16.18 -8.27
N LEU A 26 15.84 15.18 -8.10
CA LEU A 26 15.48 13.85 -7.64
C LEU A 26 16.02 13.61 -6.22
N ILE A 27 15.12 13.15 -5.34
CA ILE A 27 15.48 12.59 -4.04
C ILE A 27 16.32 11.30 -4.18
N PRO A 28 15.88 10.28 -4.94
CA PRO A 28 16.59 9.01 -4.98
C PRO A 28 17.97 9.14 -5.64
N GLU A 29 18.83 8.16 -5.36
CA GLU A 29 20.20 8.12 -5.85
C GLU A 29 20.52 6.78 -6.50
N ALA A 30 21.37 6.81 -7.53
CA ALA A 30 21.97 5.60 -8.09
C ALA A 30 23.15 5.11 -7.24
N ASN A 31 23.91 6.04 -6.65
CA ASN A 31 25.06 5.76 -5.77
C ASN A 31 25.11 6.83 -4.68
N ASP A 32 25.65 6.48 -3.51
CA ASP A 32 25.89 7.47 -2.47
C ASP A 32 26.90 8.51 -2.98
N ALA A 33 26.58 9.80 -2.79
CA ALA A 33 27.39 10.92 -3.26
C ALA A 33 28.90 10.81 -2.93
N SER A 34 29.27 10.28 -1.75
CA SER A 34 30.67 10.13 -1.35
C SER A 34 31.46 9.10 -2.17
N ARG A 35 30.76 8.19 -2.84
CA ARG A 35 31.35 7.09 -3.62
C ARG A 35 31.67 7.48 -5.05
N VAL A 36 31.01 8.52 -5.54
CA VAL A 36 31.16 9.00 -6.92
C VAL A 36 31.77 10.39 -6.95
N GLU A 37 31.05 11.44 -6.54
CA GLU A 37 31.51 12.83 -6.55
C GLU A 37 30.85 13.61 -5.40
N TYR A 38 31.65 14.08 -4.42
CA TYR A 38 31.12 14.84 -3.27
C TYR A 38 30.44 16.17 -3.68
N GLU A 39 30.62 16.62 -4.93
CA GLU A 39 29.89 17.76 -5.51
C GLU A 39 28.37 17.52 -5.61
N PHE A 40 27.91 16.27 -5.46
CA PHE A 40 26.50 15.90 -5.36
C PHE A 40 25.85 16.21 -3.99
N VAL A 41 26.63 16.69 -3.03
CA VAL A 41 26.14 17.10 -1.71
C VAL A 41 25.76 18.57 -1.72
N VAL A 42 24.68 18.91 -2.43
CA VAL A 42 24.17 20.28 -2.56
C VAL A 42 22.67 20.33 -2.26
N ASP A 43 22.30 21.13 -1.26
CA ASP A 43 20.91 21.34 -0.86
C ASP A 43 20.05 21.85 -2.03
N GLY A 44 18.91 21.20 -2.25
CA GLY A 44 18.00 21.48 -3.37
C GLY A 44 18.47 21.02 -4.74
N MET A 45 19.50 20.18 -4.86
CA MET A 45 19.98 19.59 -6.12
C MET A 45 19.96 18.06 -6.04
N SER A 46 19.77 17.39 -7.19
CA SER A 46 19.88 15.92 -7.29
C SER A 46 21.27 15.42 -6.92
N GLY A 47 21.33 14.16 -6.48
CA GLY A 47 22.57 13.41 -6.30
C GLY A 47 23.03 12.77 -7.60
N ASP A 48 23.60 11.57 -7.51
CA ASP A 48 23.89 10.76 -8.71
C ASP A 48 22.60 10.17 -9.29
N THR A 49 22.21 10.61 -10.48
CA THR A 49 20.99 10.16 -11.17
C THR A 49 21.29 9.20 -12.32
N ARG A 50 22.48 8.58 -12.37
CA ARG A 50 22.84 7.57 -13.37
C ARG A 50 22.30 6.20 -12.96
N PHE A 51 20.97 6.09 -12.90
CA PHE A 51 20.29 4.85 -12.59
C PHE A 51 20.61 3.79 -13.66
N PRO A 52 20.92 2.55 -13.27
CA PRO A 52 21.53 1.58 -14.18
C PRO A 52 20.53 0.96 -15.17
N HIS A 53 19.27 0.83 -14.76
CA HIS A 53 18.25 0.05 -15.47
C HIS A 53 17.02 0.87 -15.86
N GLY A 54 17.19 2.18 -16.11
CA GLY A 54 16.11 3.06 -16.55
C GLY A 54 16.08 4.42 -15.87
N ASP A 55 15.45 5.40 -16.52
CA ASP A 55 15.43 6.79 -16.06
C ASP A 55 14.28 7.07 -15.09
N LEU A 56 14.54 7.95 -14.13
CA LEU A 56 13.55 8.52 -13.21
C LEU A 56 13.34 10.01 -13.46
N LYS A 57 12.09 10.48 -13.40
CA LYS A 57 11.73 11.90 -13.47
C LYS A 57 10.69 12.26 -12.41
N ALA A 58 10.82 13.43 -11.78
CA ALA A 58 9.83 13.92 -10.85
C ALA A 58 8.50 14.30 -11.56
N LEU A 59 7.38 13.78 -11.05
CA LEU A 59 6.04 14.24 -11.38
C LEU A 59 5.60 15.38 -10.45
N PHE A 60 5.89 15.27 -9.15
CA PHE A 60 5.70 16.32 -8.16
C PHE A 60 6.43 15.99 -6.85
N THR A 61 6.57 17.00 -6.00
CA THR A 61 7.28 16.89 -4.71
C THR A 61 6.46 17.55 -3.61
N THR A 62 6.39 16.92 -2.44
CA THR A 62 5.70 17.51 -1.28
C THR A 62 6.37 18.84 -0.89
N GLY A 63 5.56 19.86 -0.59
CA GLY A 63 6.03 21.24 -0.46
C GLY A 63 5.85 22.10 -1.73
N GLU A 64 5.23 21.54 -2.77
CA GLU A 64 4.67 22.29 -3.90
C GLU A 64 3.18 22.63 -3.66
N LEU A 65 2.70 23.69 -4.31
CA LEU A 65 1.34 24.19 -4.18
C LEU A 65 0.55 24.00 -5.49
N ASN A 66 -0.73 23.72 -5.36
CA ASN A 66 -1.67 23.75 -6.46
C ASN A 66 -1.85 25.18 -6.99
N MET A 67 -1.43 25.40 -8.22
CA MET A 67 -1.58 26.69 -8.90
C MET A 67 -2.72 26.70 -9.93
N CYS A 68 -3.45 25.58 -10.09
CA CYS A 68 -4.60 25.49 -10.96
C CYS A 68 -5.73 26.42 -10.48
N ASP A 69 -6.54 26.92 -11.42
CA ASP A 69 -7.71 27.77 -11.13
C ASP A 69 -8.89 26.87 -10.73
N ASN A 70 -8.81 26.29 -9.54
CA ASN A 70 -9.85 25.46 -8.95
C ASN A 70 -10.02 25.79 -7.46
N GLU A 71 -10.94 25.09 -6.80
CA GLU A 71 -11.28 25.35 -5.40
C GLU A 71 -10.20 24.96 -4.38
N PHE A 72 -9.19 24.20 -4.80
CA PHE A 72 -8.04 23.78 -4.00
C PHE A 72 -6.79 24.64 -4.29
N HIS A 73 -6.96 25.80 -4.92
CA HIS A 73 -5.83 26.68 -5.26
C HIS A 73 -5.06 27.11 -3.99
N GLY A 74 -3.77 26.81 -3.98
CA GLY A 74 -2.87 27.06 -2.85
C GLY A 74 -2.72 25.89 -1.87
N ASP A 75 -3.46 24.79 -2.05
CA ASP A 75 -3.29 23.57 -1.26
C ASP A 75 -2.02 22.82 -1.68
N SER A 76 -1.45 22.02 -0.77
CA SER A 76 -0.28 21.18 -1.03
C SER A 76 -0.61 19.70 -0.84
N TYR A 77 0.24 18.83 -1.39
CA TYR A 77 0.33 17.48 -0.86
C TYR A 77 0.69 17.52 0.62
N THR A 78 0.13 16.58 1.39
CA THR A 78 0.39 16.41 2.82
C THR A 78 0.75 14.96 3.09
N GLY A 79 1.58 14.69 4.09
CA GLY A 79 2.12 13.38 4.36
C GLY A 79 3.16 12.94 3.31
N VAL A 80 3.75 11.79 3.57
CA VAL A 80 4.65 11.13 2.62
C VAL A 80 3.84 10.35 1.58
N PRO A 81 4.24 10.29 0.29
CA PRO A 81 3.54 9.49 -0.71
C PRO A 81 3.64 7.99 -0.41
N ASP A 82 2.49 7.32 -0.31
CA ASP A 82 2.43 5.90 0.00
C ASP A 82 1.58 5.18 -1.06
N GLY A 83 0.33 4.79 -0.79
CA GLY A 83 -0.56 4.18 -1.79
C GLY A 83 -0.80 5.02 -3.06
N MET A 84 -0.90 4.35 -4.22
CA MET A 84 -1.17 4.98 -5.52
C MET A 84 -2.31 4.36 -6.32
N GLY A 85 -2.80 5.13 -7.30
CA GLY A 85 -3.73 4.67 -8.33
C GLY A 85 -3.78 5.63 -9.52
N ALA A 86 -4.28 5.17 -10.67
CA ALA A 86 -4.43 6.03 -11.85
C ALA A 86 -5.56 5.58 -12.79
N TYR A 87 -6.25 6.56 -13.37
CA TYR A 87 -7.32 6.35 -14.34
C TYR A 87 -7.45 7.54 -15.30
N LEU A 88 -8.20 7.35 -16.39
CA LEU A 88 -8.56 8.42 -17.31
C LEU A 88 -9.84 9.12 -16.84
N VAL A 89 -9.75 10.40 -16.51
CA VAL A 89 -10.93 11.23 -16.20
C VAL A 89 -11.73 11.51 -17.48
N ASP A 90 -11.01 11.75 -18.57
CA ASP A 90 -11.50 11.86 -19.93
C ASP A 90 -10.38 11.44 -20.90
N ASP A 91 -10.67 11.38 -22.20
CA ASP A 91 -9.71 10.90 -23.21
C ASP A 91 -8.41 11.73 -23.30
N SER A 92 -8.39 12.94 -22.73
CA SER A 92 -7.26 13.87 -22.73
C SER A 92 -6.60 14.08 -21.36
N THR A 93 -7.17 13.53 -20.29
CA THR A 93 -6.76 13.81 -18.91
C THR A 93 -6.54 12.50 -18.16
N LEU A 94 -5.29 12.27 -17.74
CA LEU A 94 -4.92 11.15 -16.86
C LEU A 94 -4.79 11.67 -15.44
N ARG A 95 -5.47 11.03 -14.50
CA ARG A 95 -5.38 11.33 -13.07
C ARG A 95 -4.45 10.34 -12.40
N VAL A 96 -3.46 10.85 -11.66
CA VAL A 96 -2.68 10.09 -10.69
C VAL A 96 -3.22 10.43 -9.31
N VAL A 97 -3.65 9.41 -8.59
CA VAL A 97 -4.08 9.46 -7.19
C VAL A 97 -2.92 9.02 -6.33
N VAL A 98 -2.70 9.76 -5.24
CA VAL A 98 -1.73 9.44 -4.21
C VAL A 98 -2.41 9.58 -2.88
N GLN A 99 -2.43 8.47 -2.17
CA GLN A 99 -2.70 8.43 -0.76
C GLN A 99 -1.40 8.70 -0.01
N SER A 100 -1.49 9.52 1.03
CA SER A 100 -0.36 9.87 1.86
C SER A 100 -0.38 9.08 3.15
N GLU A 101 0.79 8.76 3.69
CA GLU A 101 0.91 8.35 5.08
C GLU A 101 1.17 9.58 5.98
N SER A 102 0.40 9.68 7.06
CA SER A 102 0.64 10.60 8.17
C SER A 102 0.08 10.03 9.47
N TYR A 103 0.91 10.05 10.52
CA TYR A 103 0.54 9.59 11.86
C TYR A 103 -0.09 10.68 12.73
N GLY A 104 -0.29 11.88 12.17
CA GLY A 104 -0.90 13.03 12.84
C GLY A 104 -0.32 13.29 14.24
N PRO A 105 -1.19 13.47 15.27
CA PRO A 105 -0.76 13.89 16.60
C PRO A 105 -0.01 12.81 17.41
N VAL A 106 0.11 11.56 16.93
CA VAL A 106 0.86 10.51 17.64
C VAL A 106 2.36 10.65 17.49
N THR A 107 2.88 11.09 16.35
CA THR A 107 4.34 11.15 16.13
C THR A 107 4.91 12.56 16.22
N ARG A 108 4.31 13.57 15.58
CA ARG A 108 4.89 14.94 15.61
C ARG A 108 3.93 16.06 15.19
N TYR A 109 3.34 16.01 13.99
CA TYR A 109 2.59 17.13 13.43
C TYR A 109 1.23 16.73 12.89
N GLU A 110 0.24 17.59 13.15
CA GLU A 110 -1.03 17.56 12.43
C GLU A 110 -0.86 18.23 11.06
N THR A 111 -1.26 17.52 9.99
CA THR A 111 -1.40 18.08 8.64
C THR A 111 -2.42 19.21 8.62
N TRP A 112 -2.42 20.01 7.55
CA TRP A 112 -3.46 21.00 7.33
C TRP A 112 -4.85 20.32 7.32
N PRO A 113 -5.84 20.79 8.10
CA PRO A 113 -7.14 20.14 8.16
C PRO A 113 -7.95 20.20 6.85
N TYR A 114 -8.52 19.08 6.43
CA TYR A 114 -9.41 19.00 5.26
C TYR A 114 -10.88 18.79 5.67
N PRO A 115 -11.83 19.52 5.05
CA PRO A 115 -13.25 19.34 5.32
C PRO A 115 -13.78 18.00 4.79
N THR A 116 -14.48 17.24 5.64
CA THR A 116 -14.95 15.89 5.31
C THR A 116 -16.38 15.86 4.80
N ASN A 117 -17.06 17.00 4.72
CA ASN A 117 -18.50 17.06 4.43
C ASN A 117 -18.91 18.48 4.01
N LYS A 118 -18.37 18.93 2.87
CA LYS A 118 -18.28 20.34 2.44
C LYS A 118 -19.61 21.09 2.32
N ASP A 119 -20.70 20.39 1.98
CA ASP A 119 -22.06 20.95 1.86
C ASP A 119 -22.73 21.22 3.22
N SER A 120 -22.37 20.50 4.28
CA SER A 120 -22.83 20.78 5.66
C SER A 120 -21.83 21.58 6.49
N GLY A 121 -20.54 21.49 6.15
CA GLY A 121 -19.47 22.40 6.54
C GLY A 121 -18.98 22.37 7.99
N LEU A 122 -18.86 21.21 8.66
CA LEU A 122 -18.45 21.22 10.08
C LEU A 122 -17.49 20.13 10.60
N ALA A 123 -17.17 19.08 9.84
CA ALA A 123 -16.19 18.08 10.28
C ALA A 123 -14.90 18.20 9.46
N THR A 124 -13.74 18.07 10.10
CA THR A 124 -12.44 18.05 9.44
C THR A 124 -11.59 16.86 9.86
N PHE A 125 -10.81 16.32 8.92
CA PHE A 125 -9.71 15.40 9.20
C PHE A 125 -8.38 16.16 9.22
N THR A 126 -7.50 15.76 10.13
CA THR A 126 -6.03 15.87 10.01
C THR A 126 -5.48 14.46 9.79
N GLY A 127 -4.17 14.35 9.52
CA GLY A 127 -3.49 13.08 9.26
C GLY A 127 -3.43 12.80 7.77
N SER A 128 -3.62 11.54 7.40
CA SER A 128 -3.49 11.05 6.03
C SER A 128 -4.61 11.55 5.12
N HIS A 129 -4.30 11.84 3.86
CA HIS A 129 -5.27 12.25 2.84
C HIS A 129 -5.11 11.43 1.55
N VAL A 130 -6.14 11.47 0.69
CA VAL A 130 -6.10 10.85 -0.64
C VAL A 130 -6.31 11.94 -1.68
N GLN A 131 -5.21 12.32 -2.31
CA GLN A 131 -5.09 13.48 -3.18
C GLN A 131 -4.86 13.05 -4.63
N TYR A 132 -5.13 13.92 -5.59
CA TYR A 132 -4.84 13.63 -6.99
C TYR A 132 -4.17 14.79 -7.70
N THR A 133 -3.43 14.46 -8.75
CA THR A 133 -2.98 15.40 -9.80
C THR A 133 -3.48 14.91 -11.15
N ASP A 134 -4.10 15.82 -11.90
CA ASP A 134 -4.51 15.60 -13.28
C ASP A 134 -3.41 16.08 -14.22
N PHE A 135 -3.08 15.25 -15.21
CA PHE A 135 -2.09 15.54 -16.23
C PHE A 135 -2.71 15.53 -17.63
N ASP A 136 -2.16 16.34 -18.53
CA ASP A 136 -2.40 16.20 -19.96
C ASP A 136 -1.89 14.83 -20.44
N ARG A 137 -2.79 13.97 -20.89
CA ARG A 137 -2.47 12.59 -21.30
C ARG A 137 -1.40 12.53 -22.39
N LEU A 138 -1.47 13.45 -23.37
CA LEU A 138 -0.47 13.53 -24.44
C LEU A 138 0.87 14.04 -23.90
N GLY A 139 0.86 15.08 -23.08
CA GLY A 139 2.03 15.58 -22.37
C GLY A 139 2.73 14.48 -21.57
N LEU A 140 1.97 13.75 -20.76
CA LEU A 140 2.50 12.66 -19.91
C LEU A 140 3.08 11.52 -20.75
N SER A 141 2.42 11.12 -21.85
CA SER A 141 2.95 10.09 -22.77
C SER A 141 4.30 10.43 -23.42
N ASN A 142 4.69 11.71 -23.43
CA ASN A 142 5.96 12.17 -23.98
C ASN A 142 6.92 12.70 -22.89
N PHE A 143 6.55 12.59 -21.61
CA PHE A 143 7.23 13.31 -20.54
C PHE A 143 8.67 12.83 -20.33
N MET A 144 8.96 11.56 -20.54
CA MET A 144 10.34 11.03 -20.47
C MET A 144 11.27 11.62 -21.54
N HIS A 145 10.72 12.22 -22.61
CA HIS A 145 11.48 12.91 -23.66
C HIS A 145 11.38 14.44 -23.57
N HIS A 146 10.76 14.96 -22.52
CA HIS A 146 10.57 16.38 -22.29
C HIS A 146 11.68 16.94 -21.37
N ASP A 147 12.32 18.06 -21.75
CA ASP A 147 13.39 18.67 -20.94
C ASP A 147 12.86 19.55 -19.78
N GLY A 148 11.57 19.87 -19.77
CA GLY A 148 10.94 20.74 -18.77
C GLY A 148 10.26 20.00 -17.61
N PRO A 149 9.78 20.76 -16.62
CA PRO A 149 9.08 20.23 -15.44
C PRO A 149 7.72 19.60 -15.79
N ALA A 150 7.19 18.77 -14.90
CA ALA A 150 5.86 18.20 -15.03
C ALA A 150 4.76 19.26 -14.91
N SER A 151 5.04 20.41 -14.27
CA SER A 151 4.09 21.52 -14.15
C SER A 151 3.59 22.06 -15.50
N ASP A 152 4.34 21.85 -16.59
CA ASP A 152 3.92 22.22 -17.95
C ASP A 152 2.74 21.37 -18.47
N ILE A 153 2.51 20.20 -17.86
CA ILE A 153 1.47 19.24 -18.25
C ILE A 153 0.43 19.01 -17.14
N VAL A 154 0.52 19.71 -16.00
CA VAL A 154 -0.49 19.65 -14.93
C VAL A 154 -1.76 20.40 -15.35
N LYS A 155 -2.91 19.74 -15.16
CA LYS A 155 -4.25 20.25 -15.46
C LYS A 155 -5.09 20.53 -14.22
N GLY A 156 -4.84 19.83 -13.12
CA GLY A 156 -5.69 19.90 -11.94
C GLY A 156 -5.08 19.21 -10.73
N PHE A 157 -5.66 19.49 -9.57
CA PHE A 157 -5.32 18.91 -8.28
C PHE A 157 -6.53 18.96 -7.35
N GLY A 158 -6.67 17.99 -6.45
CA GLY A 158 -7.70 18.02 -5.42
C GLY A 158 -7.69 16.79 -4.50
N GLN A 159 -8.76 16.65 -3.72
CA GLN A 159 -9.03 15.49 -2.86
C GLN A 159 -9.94 14.49 -3.59
N VAL A 160 -9.69 13.19 -3.44
CA VAL A 160 -10.52 12.13 -4.05
C VAL A 160 -11.91 12.10 -3.41
N ALA A 161 -11.99 12.20 -2.09
CA ALA A 161 -13.25 12.23 -1.36
C ALA A 161 -13.47 13.59 -0.67
N THR A 162 -14.73 14.02 -0.62
CA THR A 162 -15.17 15.25 0.07
C THR A 162 -16.39 15.03 0.97
N THR A 163 -16.94 13.81 0.95
CA THR A 163 -18.03 13.32 1.79
C THR A 163 -17.60 11.97 2.36
N TYR A 164 -17.81 11.76 3.67
CA TYR A 164 -17.35 10.56 4.36
C TYR A 164 -18.48 9.92 5.17
N TYR A 165 -18.61 8.60 5.06
CA TYR A 165 -19.52 7.75 5.83
C TYR A 165 -18.74 6.78 6.71
N ASN A 166 -19.16 6.67 7.98
CA ASN A 166 -18.53 5.78 8.95
C ASN A 166 -19.10 4.35 8.91
N LEU A 167 -18.56 3.46 9.75
CA LEU A 167 -18.97 2.05 9.84
C LEU A 167 -20.45 1.81 10.19
N ALA A 168 -21.13 2.80 10.78
CA ALA A 168 -22.57 2.73 11.06
C ALA A 168 -23.43 3.13 9.85
N GLY A 169 -22.81 3.53 8.73
CA GLY A 169 -23.49 4.12 7.57
C GLY A 169 -23.93 5.57 7.81
N ASP A 170 -23.51 6.19 8.92
CA ASP A 170 -23.77 7.58 9.21
C ASP A 170 -22.74 8.46 8.53
N ARG A 171 -23.18 9.62 8.09
CA ARG A 171 -22.29 10.68 7.64
C ARG A 171 -21.42 11.17 8.80
N VAL A 172 -20.10 11.27 8.59
CA VAL A 172 -19.16 11.73 9.64
C VAL A 172 -19.48 13.17 10.08
N GLY A 173 -19.73 13.36 11.36
CA GLY A 173 -20.06 14.66 11.97
C GLY A 173 -18.89 15.26 12.74
N PRO A 174 -18.99 16.52 13.21
CA PRO A 174 -18.00 17.10 14.10
C PRO A 174 -17.91 16.31 15.41
N ARG A 175 -16.73 16.32 16.02
CA ARG A 175 -16.54 15.69 17.33
C ARG A 175 -17.24 16.50 18.41
N ASN A 176 -17.87 15.83 19.38
CA ASN A 176 -18.52 16.48 20.53
C ASN A 176 -17.51 16.91 21.62
N GLY A 177 -16.44 17.61 21.22
CA GLY A 177 -15.35 17.97 22.13
C GLY A 177 -14.67 16.74 22.73
N GLU A 178 -14.52 16.71 24.05
CA GLU A 178 -13.98 15.56 24.79
C GLU A 178 -15.08 14.55 25.21
N ASP A 179 -16.36 14.88 24.99
CA ASP A 179 -17.49 14.01 25.30
C ASP A 179 -17.73 12.98 24.16
N ALA A 180 -18.51 11.94 24.47
CA ALA A 180 -18.89 10.91 23.49
C ALA A 180 -19.62 11.50 22.26
N THR A 181 -19.33 10.93 21.10
CA THR A 181 -19.96 11.26 19.81
C THR A 181 -20.73 10.04 19.27
N PRO A 182 -21.95 9.76 19.77
CA PRO A 182 -22.65 8.51 19.50
C PRO A 182 -23.23 8.38 18.08
N SER A 183 -23.14 9.42 17.24
CA SER A 183 -23.53 9.38 15.82
C SER A 183 -22.58 10.27 15.03
N GLY A 184 -22.22 9.82 13.83
CA GLY A 184 -21.23 10.50 12.98
C GLY A 184 -19.78 10.44 13.50
N ALA A 185 -19.44 9.55 14.43
CA ALA A 185 -18.05 9.35 14.84
C ALA A 185 -17.21 8.77 13.70
N HIS A 186 -15.94 9.16 13.63
CA HIS A 186 -14.93 8.37 12.92
C HIS A 186 -14.39 7.30 13.88
N TYR A 187 -14.91 6.07 13.73
CA TYR A 187 -14.76 5.00 14.72
C TYR A 187 -13.33 4.52 14.94
N SER A 188 -12.42 4.77 14.00
CA SER A 188 -10.99 4.52 14.17
C SER A 188 -10.34 5.36 15.27
N ASN A 189 -11.07 6.34 15.83
CA ASN A 189 -10.63 7.15 16.96
C ASN A 189 -11.41 6.87 18.25
N THR A 190 -12.44 5.99 18.22
CA THR A 190 -13.40 5.82 19.32
C THR A 190 -13.70 4.35 19.66
N ASP A 191 -14.38 4.14 20.77
CA ASP A 191 -15.14 2.92 21.01
C ASP A 191 -16.49 2.94 20.26
N ALA A 192 -17.24 1.83 20.35
CA ALA A 192 -18.53 1.67 19.68
C ALA A 192 -19.63 2.63 20.19
N ASP A 193 -19.49 3.15 21.42
CA ASP A 193 -20.40 4.16 21.98
C ASP A 193 -20.01 5.61 21.57
N GLY A 194 -18.91 5.76 20.82
CA GLY A 194 -18.38 7.03 20.35
C GLY A 194 -17.53 7.75 21.40
N ASN A 195 -17.10 7.10 22.48
CA ASN A 195 -16.13 7.66 23.41
C ASN A 195 -14.74 7.66 22.78
N TRP A 196 -13.99 8.73 22.99
CA TRP A 196 -12.63 8.85 22.48
C TRP A 196 -11.73 7.73 23.04
N ALA A 197 -11.05 7.02 22.14
CA ALA A 197 -10.15 5.92 22.47
C ALA A 197 -8.71 6.16 22.00
N TYR A 198 -8.50 7.02 21.00
CA TYR A 198 -7.17 7.31 20.45
C TYR A 198 -6.25 7.99 21.47
N GLU A 199 -4.94 7.73 21.43
CA GLU A 199 -4.00 8.22 22.46
C GLU A 199 -3.95 9.74 22.55
N ASN A 200 -3.96 10.44 21.40
CA ASN A 200 -3.78 11.90 21.34
C ASN A 200 -4.93 12.58 20.60
N PHE A 201 -5.49 13.63 21.21
CA PHE A 201 -6.51 14.45 20.56
C PHE A 201 -5.90 15.35 19.46
N PRO A 202 -6.52 15.41 18.26
CA PRO A 202 -6.19 16.46 17.30
C PRO A 202 -6.59 17.82 17.86
N THR A 203 -5.74 18.83 17.63
CA THR A 203 -5.92 20.21 18.10
C THR A 203 -6.38 21.15 16.99
N LYS A 204 -6.19 20.78 15.72
CA LYS A 204 -6.57 21.55 14.54
C LYS A 204 -7.81 21.01 13.83
N ALA A 205 -8.17 19.75 14.07
CA ALA A 205 -9.27 19.05 13.40
C ALA A 205 -10.21 18.32 14.37
N ASP A 206 -11.38 17.90 13.89
CA ASP A 206 -12.31 17.06 14.67
C ASP A 206 -11.75 15.66 14.90
N TRP A 207 -11.20 15.07 13.84
CA TRP A 207 -10.78 13.68 13.78
C TRP A 207 -9.39 13.54 13.16
N ASN A 208 -8.71 12.44 13.46
CA ASN A 208 -7.48 12.05 12.78
C ASN A 208 -7.79 10.86 11.86
N MET A 209 -7.56 11.04 10.55
CA MET A 209 -7.42 9.92 9.63
C MET A 209 -6.05 9.31 9.89
N GLN A 210 -6.00 8.06 10.34
CA GLN A 210 -4.75 7.41 10.76
C GLN A 210 -3.81 7.17 9.58
N SER A 211 -2.63 6.57 9.84
CA SER A 211 -1.75 6.14 8.75
C SER A 211 -2.57 5.30 7.78
N LEU A 212 -2.64 5.80 6.55
CA LEU A 212 -3.03 5.01 5.41
C LEU A 212 -1.72 4.44 4.89
N CYS A 213 -1.61 3.11 4.81
CA CYS A 213 -0.41 2.48 4.29
C CYS A 213 -0.53 2.43 2.76
N SER A 214 -1.16 1.40 2.21
CA SER A 214 -1.27 1.25 0.76
C SER A 214 -2.68 1.50 0.21
N SER A 215 -2.77 1.35 -1.11
CA SER A 215 -4.00 1.48 -1.84
C SER A 215 -3.99 0.70 -3.15
N HIS A 216 -5.17 0.56 -3.74
CA HIS A 216 -5.31 0.17 -5.13
C HIS A 216 -6.51 0.84 -5.77
N LEU A 217 -6.43 1.12 -7.08
CA LEU A 217 -7.53 1.69 -7.86
C LEU A 217 -8.10 0.65 -8.80
N GLU A 218 -9.39 0.41 -8.66
CA GLU A 218 -10.13 -0.60 -9.40
C GLU A 218 -11.19 0.08 -10.26
N GLU A 219 -11.00 0.02 -11.58
CA GLU A 219 -11.99 0.56 -12.51
C GLU A 219 -13.15 -0.43 -12.68
N LYS A 220 -14.33 0.13 -12.92
CA LYS A 220 -15.56 -0.61 -13.15
C LYS A 220 -15.35 -1.71 -14.20
N HIS A 221 -15.84 -2.91 -13.87
CA HIS A 221 -15.88 -4.06 -14.79
C HIS A 221 -14.52 -4.42 -15.39
N GLN A 222 -13.41 -4.13 -14.70
CA GLN A 222 -12.05 -4.29 -15.23
C GLN A 222 -11.67 -5.74 -15.59
N TRP A 223 -12.37 -6.72 -15.03
CA TRP A 223 -12.17 -8.13 -15.32
C TRP A 223 -13.01 -8.65 -16.49
N GLY A 224 -13.84 -7.79 -17.08
CA GLY A 224 -14.75 -8.11 -18.16
C GLY A 224 -16.16 -7.60 -17.87
N ARG A 225 -17.03 -7.68 -18.88
CA ARG A 225 -18.38 -7.11 -18.81
C ARG A 225 -19.17 -7.64 -17.60
N GLY A 226 -19.44 -6.77 -16.61
CA GLY A 226 -20.18 -7.11 -15.40
C GLY A 226 -19.37 -7.88 -14.34
N ILE A 227 -18.06 -8.04 -14.53
CA ILE A 227 -17.18 -8.83 -13.67
C ILE A 227 -16.27 -7.87 -12.89
N GLY A 228 -16.22 -8.05 -11.56
CA GLY A 228 -15.58 -7.10 -10.64
C GLY A 228 -16.52 -5.99 -10.20
N PHE A 229 -16.00 -4.87 -9.70
CA PHE A 229 -16.81 -3.76 -9.19
C PHE A 229 -17.74 -3.12 -10.23
N GLU A 230 -18.88 -2.63 -9.75
CA GLU A 230 -19.89 -1.91 -10.54
C GLU A 230 -19.58 -0.42 -10.71
N ASP A 231 -18.60 0.12 -9.98
CA ASP A 231 -18.15 1.50 -10.00
C ASP A 231 -16.62 1.57 -10.05
N ASP A 232 -16.08 2.75 -10.37
CA ASP A 232 -14.65 3.02 -10.21
C ASP A 232 -14.39 3.33 -8.73
N ILE A 233 -13.54 2.53 -8.10
CA ILE A 233 -13.29 2.57 -6.65
C ILE A 233 -11.80 2.75 -6.39
N TYR A 234 -11.46 3.68 -5.51
CA TYR A 234 -10.15 3.71 -4.87
C TYR A 234 -10.25 3.07 -3.49
N ILE A 235 -9.48 2.01 -3.29
CA ILE A 235 -9.40 1.27 -2.04
C ILE A 235 -8.15 1.71 -1.30
N THR A 236 -8.29 2.08 -0.03
CA THR A 236 -7.18 2.26 0.89
C THR A 236 -7.62 1.77 2.27
N ASN A 237 -6.73 1.82 3.26
CA ASN A 237 -6.99 1.28 4.58
C ASN A 237 -6.19 2.03 5.62
N GLU A 238 -6.80 2.20 6.79
CA GLU A 238 -6.03 2.56 7.96
C GLU A 238 -5.24 1.34 8.44
N GLU A 239 -3.95 1.53 8.67
CA GLU A 239 -2.98 0.43 8.79
C GLU A 239 -2.56 0.18 10.25
N TRP A 240 -2.09 1.22 10.94
CA TRP A 240 -1.66 1.14 12.34
C TRP A 240 -2.19 2.30 13.18
N ASN A 241 -2.47 2.03 14.47
CA ASN A 241 -2.87 3.06 15.41
C ASN A 241 -2.41 2.84 16.87
N SER A 242 -2.35 3.92 17.66
CA SER A 242 -2.11 3.89 19.11
C SER A 242 -3.31 4.38 19.92
N TYR A 243 -3.93 3.47 20.67
CA TYR A 243 -5.02 3.80 21.57
C TYR A 243 -4.54 4.16 22.97
N ALA A 244 -5.35 4.89 23.73
CA ALA A 244 -5.08 5.20 25.12
C ALA A 244 -5.03 3.90 25.95
N PRO A 245 -4.04 3.71 26.85
CA PRO A 245 -3.92 2.50 27.65
C PRO A 245 -5.20 2.10 28.40
N GLY A 246 -5.69 0.89 28.15
CA GLY A 246 -6.89 0.34 28.79
C GLY A 246 -8.22 0.86 28.24
N SER A 247 -8.20 1.67 27.18
CA SER A 247 -9.42 2.03 26.44
C SER A 247 -10.00 0.81 25.72
N SER A 248 -11.31 0.86 25.46
CA SER A 248 -11.92 0.00 24.44
C SER A 248 -11.95 0.77 23.13
N PHE A 249 -11.96 0.07 22.00
CA PHE A 249 -11.95 0.69 20.68
C PHE A 249 -12.60 -0.21 19.63
N VAL A 250 -13.05 0.38 18.52
CA VAL A 250 -13.65 -0.36 17.39
C VAL A 250 -12.60 -1.11 16.58
N GLY A 251 -11.48 -0.46 16.27
CA GLY A 251 -10.50 -0.94 15.30
C GLY A 251 -10.39 0.05 14.15
N ILE A 252 -9.69 -0.33 13.09
CA ILE A 252 -9.42 0.54 11.94
C ILE A 252 -9.88 -0.15 10.65
N SER A 253 -10.44 0.61 9.70
CA SER A 253 -11.22 0.07 8.59
C SER A 253 -10.53 0.15 7.23
N MET A 254 -10.97 -0.71 6.32
CA MET A 254 -10.85 -0.44 4.88
C MET A 254 -11.74 0.74 4.50
N HIS A 255 -11.30 1.52 3.51
CA HIS A 255 -12.00 2.63 2.90
C HIS A 255 -12.24 2.36 1.42
N ALA A 256 -13.49 2.47 0.98
CA ALA A 256 -13.88 2.35 -0.43
C ALA A 256 -14.40 3.70 -0.93
N MET A 257 -13.63 4.36 -1.79
CA MET A 257 -13.95 5.69 -2.30
C MET A 257 -14.61 5.62 -3.68
N ASP A 258 -15.85 6.09 -3.76
CA ASP A 258 -16.60 6.31 -5.00
C ASP A 258 -15.99 7.50 -5.75
N LEU A 259 -15.23 7.19 -6.81
CA LEU A 259 -14.51 8.20 -7.59
C LEU A 259 -15.44 9.14 -8.37
N ALA A 260 -16.61 8.65 -8.77
CA ALA A 260 -17.57 9.44 -9.55
C ALA A 260 -18.28 10.49 -8.69
N ASN A 261 -18.52 10.18 -7.42
CA ASN A 261 -19.28 11.04 -6.50
C ASN A 261 -18.42 11.71 -5.42
N ALA A 262 -17.12 11.42 -5.36
CA ALA A 262 -16.18 11.90 -4.35
C ALA A 262 -16.65 11.58 -2.91
N VAL A 263 -17.04 10.32 -2.69
CA VAL A 263 -17.56 9.83 -1.41
C VAL A 263 -16.70 8.68 -0.90
N ASP A 264 -16.23 8.79 0.34
CA ASP A 264 -15.55 7.73 1.06
C ASP A 264 -16.51 6.97 1.98
N TYR A 265 -16.36 5.65 2.03
CA TYR A 265 -17.11 4.76 2.90
C TYR A 265 -16.15 3.87 3.70
N ALA A 266 -16.23 3.92 5.02
CA ALA A 266 -15.61 2.92 5.88
C ALA A 266 -16.33 1.57 5.73
N VAL A 267 -15.57 0.49 5.54
CA VAL A 267 -16.07 -0.86 5.24
C VAL A 267 -15.76 -1.80 6.41
N GLY A 268 -16.81 -2.40 6.98
CA GLY A 268 -16.69 -3.37 8.09
C GLY A 268 -16.73 -4.84 7.66
N SER A 269 -17.17 -5.14 6.44
CA SER A 269 -17.40 -6.51 5.96
C SER A 269 -16.13 -7.35 5.80
N VAL A 270 -14.98 -6.70 5.73
CA VAL A 270 -13.64 -7.32 5.65
C VAL A 270 -12.97 -7.47 7.02
N THR A 271 -13.65 -7.14 8.12
CA THR A 271 -13.11 -6.92 9.48
C THR A 271 -12.47 -5.53 9.68
N VAL A 272 -12.20 -5.15 10.93
CA VAL A 272 -11.57 -3.86 11.29
C VAL A 272 -10.24 -4.09 11.99
N SER A 273 -9.24 -4.61 11.26
CA SER A 273 -8.00 -5.16 11.82
C SER A 273 -6.74 -4.33 11.60
N GLY A 274 -6.77 -3.35 10.71
CA GLY A 274 -5.54 -2.81 10.11
C GLY A 274 -5.06 -3.70 8.98
N TRP A 275 -4.74 -3.08 7.85
CA TRP A 275 -4.36 -3.74 6.62
C TRP A 275 -3.15 -3.06 6.03
N GLU A 276 -2.44 -3.78 5.16
CA GLU A 276 -1.35 -3.22 4.36
C GLU A 276 -1.91 -2.76 3.03
N LYS A 277 -2.41 -3.73 2.26
CA LYS A 277 -2.99 -3.51 0.94
C LYS A 277 -4.17 -4.43 0.66
N ILE A 278 -5.16 -3.89 -0.03
CA ILE A 278 -6.35 -4.62 -0.46
C ILE A 278 -6.51 -4.43 -1.96
N VAL A 279 -6.61 -5.54 -2.69
CA VAL A 279 -6.73 -5.55 -4.15
C VAL A 279 -7.91 -6.43 -4.59
N GLU A 280 -8.61 -6.01 -5.63
CA GLU A 280 -9.62 -6.83 -6.29
C GLU A 280 -8.95 -7.94 -7.10
N LEU A 281 -9.51 -9.15 -7.01
CA LEU A 281 -9.18 -10.30 -7.83
C LEU A 281 -10.30 -10.53 -8.83
N ASN A 282 -10.01 -11.20 -9.94
CA ASN A 282 -11.06 -11.61 -10.89
C ASN A 282 -12.04 -12.58 -10.21
N PRO A 283 -13.32 -12.23 -9.98
CA PRO A 283 -14.27 -13.15 -9.38
C PRO A 283 -14.73 -14.25 -10.35
N ALA A 284 -14.46 -14.10 -11.65
CA ALA A 284 -14.96 -14.95 -12.74
C ALA A 284 -16.49 -15.19 -12.71
N HIS A 285 -17.22 -14.30 -12.01
CA HIS A 285 -18.66 -14.37 -11.80
C HIS A 285 -19.22 -12.95 -11.67
N THR A 286 -20.41 -12.70 -12.22
CA THR A 286 -20.98 -11.33 -12.25
C THR A 286 -21.60 -10.90 -10.93
N ASP A 287 -22.06 -11.85 -10.13
CA ASP A 287 -22.81 -11.58 -8.90
C ASP A 287 -21.91 -11.42 -7.66
N TYR A 288 -20.59 -11.61 -7.80
CA TYR A 288 -19.63 -11.54 -6.70
C TYR A 288 -18.49 -10.58 -7.00
N VAL A 289 -17.84 -10.13 -5.93
CA VAL A 289 -16.52 -9.51 -5.92
C VAL A 289 -15.60 -10.34 -5.04
N ILE A 290 -14.31 -10.35 -5.34
CA ILE A 290 -13.29 -11.01 -4.52
C ILE A 290 -12.17 -10.02 -4.25
N LEU A 291 -11.76 -9.89 -2.99
CA LEU A 291 -10.61 -9.07 -2.60
C LEU A 291 -9.55 -9.96 -1.97
N SER A 292 -8.27 -9.69 -2.26
CA SER A 292 -7.16 -10.20 -1.44
C SER A 292 -6.87 -9.20 -0.33
N LEU A 293 -6.82 -9.69 0.91
CA LEU A 293 -6.62 -8.86 2.10
C LEU A 293 -5.21 -9.13 2.67
N SER A 294 -4.31 -8.17 2.54
CA SER A 294 -2.98 -8.28 3.12
C SER A 294 -2.82 -7.44 4.37
N GLY A 295 -1.75 -7.75 5.13
CA GLY A 295 -1.39 -6.99 6.31
C GLY A 295 -1.73 -7.60 7.63
N TYR A 296 -1.92 -6.72 8.60
CA TYR A 296 -2.12 -7.10 9.99
C TYR A 296 -3.42 -7.83 10.24
N ASN A 297 -3.48 -8.31 11.47
CA ASN A 297 -4.69 -8.84 12.06
C ASN A 297 -4.86 -8.24 13.46
N GLY A 298 -4.92 -6.91 13.55
CA GLY A 298 -5.03 -6.14 14.80
C GLY A 298 -3.78 -5.32 15.14
N ALA A 299 -3.33 -4.42 14.24
CA ALA A 299 -2.15 -3.58 14.43
C ALA A 299 -2.38 -2.40 15.39
N TYR A 300 -2.44 -2.70 16.69
CA TYR A 300 -2.75 -1.71 17.71
C TYR A 300 -1.70 -1.65 18.82
N SER A 301 -1.20 -0.45 19.07
CA SER A 301 -0.55 -0.17 20.35
C SER A 301 -1.59 -0.13 21.46
N ASN A 302 -1.22 -0.65 22.65
CA ASN A 302 -2.06 -0.68 23.85
C ASN A 302 -3.36 -1.52 23.74
N GLY A 303 -3.37 -2.58 22.92
CA GLY A 303 -4.52 -3.49 22.71
C GLY A 303 -4.90 -4.40 23.89
N ASP A 304 -4.17 -4.38 25.01
CA ASP A 304 -4.36 -5.29 26.16
C ASP A 304 -5.80 -5.30 26.70
N GLY A 305 -6.49 -4.16 26.66
CA GLY A 305 -7.88 -4.04 27.11
C GLY A 305 -8.85 -4.94 26.32
N GLU A 306 -8.67 -5.02 25.00
CA GLU A 306 -9.49 -5.87 24.13
C GLU A 306 -9.15 -7.36 24.29
N ILE A 307 -7.88 -7.70 24.55
CA ILE A 307 -7.46 -9.09 24.87
C ILE A 307 -8.12 -9.57 26.17
N VAL A 308 -8.07 -8.74 27.22
CA VAL A 308 -8.72 -9.06 28.51
C VAL A 308 -10.23 -9.19 28.33
N GLY A 309 -10.85 -8.27 27.56
CA GLY A 309 -12.27 -8.32 27.22
C GLY A 309 -12.65 -9.63 26.50
N ARG A 310 -11.91 -9.99 25.45
CA ARG A 310 -12.12 -11.24 24.68
C ARG A 310 -12.08 -12.46 25.59
N ASN A 311 -11.06 -12.59 26.44
CA ASN A 311 -10.90 -13.72 27.35
C ASN A 311 -11.92 -13.76 28.50
N ALA A 312 -12.55 -12.63 28.82
CA ALA A 312 -13.64 -12.59 29.81
C ALA A 312 -14.97 -13.10 29.23
N GLU A 313 -15.16 -12.95 27.92
CA GLU A 313 -16.43 -13.24 27.23
C GLU A 313 -16.42 -14.58 26.47
N TYR A 314 -15.26 -14.99 25.98
CA TYR A 314 -15.07 -16.16 25.13
C TYR A 314 -14.02 -17.11 25.72
N SER A 315 -14.04 -18.37 25.28
CA SER A 315 -13.02 -19.36 25.62
C SER A 315 -12.66 -20.16 24.38
N LYS A 316 -11.37 -20.45 24.19
CA LYS A 316 -10.95 -21.31 23.07
C LYS A 316 -11.33 -22.77 23.32
N PRO A 317 -11.63 -23.55 22.26
CA PRO A 317 -11.92 -24.98 22.39
C PRO A 317 -10.78 -25.81 23.02
N ASP A 318 -9.53 -25.37 22.86
CA ASP A 318 -8.34 -26.01 23.43
C ASP A 318 -8.09 -25.67 24.92
N GLY A 319 -8.89 -24.77 25.50
CA GLY A 319 -8.79 -24.33 26.89
C GLY A 319 -7.67 -23.33 27.17
N THR A 320 -7.00 -22.80 26.13
CA THR A 320 -6.04 -21.70 26.24
C THR A 320 -6.72 -20.34 26.14
N ASP A 321 -6.04 -19.31 26.61
CA ASP A 321 -6.48 -17.92 26.43
C ASP A 321 -6.20 -17.46 24.99
N TYR A 322 -7.03 -16.57 24.46
CA TYR A 322 -6.71 -15.78 23.28
C TYR A 322 -5.49 -14.90 23.54
N VAL A 323 -4.62 -14.81 22.55
CA VAL A 323 -3.48 -13.87 22.52
C VAL A 323 -3.78 -12.72 21.55
N SER A 324 -2.92 -11.70 21.54
CA SER A 324 -3.02 -10.63 20.53
C SER A 324 -3.11 -11.24 19.12
N PRO A 325 -4.13 -10.89 18.32
CA PRO A 325 -4.28 -11.44 16.98
C PRO A 325 -3.27 -10.85 15.99
N ASN A 326 -2.50 -9.83 16.39
CA ASN A 326 -1.53 -9.15 15.53
C ASN A 326 -0.53 -10.15 14.91
N ASN A 327 -0.43 -10.14 13.58
CA ASN A 327 0.37 -11.07 12.76
C ASN A 327 0.10 -12.57 13.04
N ILE A 328 -1.09 -12.90 13.56
CA ILE A 328 -1.61 -14.27 13.62
C ILE A 328 -2.72 -14.36 12.57
N CYS A 329 -2.30 -14.45 11.30
CA CYS A 329 -3.19 -14.64 10.17
C CYS A 329 -2.49 -15.36 9.01
N PRO A 330 -3.25 -16.16 8.21
CA PRO A 330 -2.77 -16.66 6.94
C PRO A 330 -2.93 -15.58 5.86
N ALA A 331 -2.62 -15.91 4.60
CA ALA A 331 -3.14 -15.16 3.47
C ALA A 331 -4.68 -15.20 3.50
N ARG A 332 -5.34 -14.10 3.11
CA ARG A 332 -6.79 -13.93 3.24
C ARG A 332 -7.41 -13.44 1.95
N ILE A 333 -8.64 -13.87 1.70
CA ILE A 333 -9.51 -13.29 0.68
C ILE A 333 -10.88 -12.96 1.28
N TYR A 334 -11.55 -11.96 0.73
CA TYR A 334 -12.96 -11.66 0.97
C TYR A 334 -13.78 -12.04 -0.25
N ILE A 335 -14.94 -12.66 -0.04
CA ILE A 335 -15.93 -12.89 -1.10
C ILE A 335 -17.20 -12.16 -0.73
N GLY A 336 -17.58 -11.20 -1.56
CA GLY A 336 -18.75 -10.35 -1.38
C GLY A 336 -19.82 -10.62 -2.43
N MET A 337 -21.07 -10.74 -2.02
CA MET A 337 -22.20 -10.88 -2.94
C MET A 337 -22.80 -9.51 -3.24
N LYS A 338 -22.92 -9.17 -4.52
CA LYS A 338 -23.46 -7.89 -4.98
C LYS A 338 -24.97 -7.79 -4.74
N GLY A 339 -25.43 -6.57 -4.47
CA GLY A 339 -26.84 -6.22 -4.33
C GLY A 339 -27.49 -6.70 -3.04
N LYS A 340 -26.71 -7.01 -2.00
CA LYS A 340 -27.20 -7.53 -0.72
C LYS A 340 -26.89 -6.59 0.44
N MET A 341 -27.84 -6.49 1.37
CA MET A 341 -27.63 -5.89 2.70
C MET A 341 -26.95 -6.90 3.64
N GLU A 342 -26.49 -6.45 4.80
CA GLU A 342 -25.74 -7.24 5.79
C GLU A 342 -26.50 -8.49 6.28
N ASP A 343 -27.83 -8.49 6.20
CA ASP A 343 -28.69 -9.61 6.57
C ASP A 343 -28.99 -10.59 5.40
N GLY A 344 -28.40 -10.37 4.23
CA GLY A 344 -28.62 -11.15 3.00
C GLY A 344 -29.88 -10.78 2.22
N SER A 345 -30.64 -9.77 2.67
CA SER A 345 -31.79 -9.25 1.91
C SER A 345 -31.35 -8.41 0.70
N ASP A 346 -32.23 -8.25 -0.27
CA ASP A 346 -31.94 -7.43 -1.46
C ASP A 346 -31.80 -5.96 -1.08
N ALA A 347 -30.70 -5.35 -1.52
CA ALA A 347 -30.42 -3.94 -1.30
C ALA A 347 -31.13 -3.03 -2.32
N PRO A 348 -31.35 -1.75 -1.97
CA PRO A 348 -31.66 -0.72 -2.96
C PRO A 348 -30.61 -0.66 -4.07
N ALA A 349 -31.05 -0.47 -5.32
CA ALA A 349 -30.15 -0.46 -6.48
C ALA A 349 -29.12 0.70 -6.45
N ASP A 350 -29.40 1.75 -5.70
CA ASP A 350 -28.54 2.93 -5.52
C ASP A 350 -27.58 2.82 -4.32
N ASP A 351 -27.61 1.74 -3.55
CA ASP A 351 -26.66 1.52 -2.46
C ASP A 351 -25.27 1.16 -3.01
N PHE A 352 -24.28 2.03 -2.78
CA PHE A 352 -22.92 1.92 -3.32
C PHE A 352 -22.19 0.69 -2.79
N LEU A 353 -22.19 0.47 -1.48
CA LEU A 353 -21.48 -0.67 -0.88
C LEU A 353 -22.14 -1.99 -1.28
N ALA A 354 -23.47 -2.05 -1.29
CA ALA A 354 -24.19 -3.28 -1.63
C ALA A 354 -23.96 -3.66 -3.08
N ARG A 355 -24.10 -2.75 -4.05
CA ARG A 355 -23.94 -3.08 -5.48
C ARG A 355 -22.50 -3.49 -5.83
N ASN A 356 -21.53 -3.04 -5.04
CA ASN A 356 -20.13 -3.46 -5.11
C ASN A 356 -19.79 -4.66 -4.23
N GLY A 357 -20.78 -5.31 -3.61
CA GLY A 357 -20.59 -6.51 -2.81
C GLY A 357 -19.83 -6.30 -1.49
N LEU A 358 -19.75 -5.06 -1.00
CA LEU A 358 -18.98 -4.69 0.20
C LEU A 358 -19.80 -4.65 1.49
N ARG A 359 -21.08 -5.04 1.46
CA ARG A 359 -21.93 -5.18 2.67
C ARG A 359 -22.08 -6.62 3.16
N TYR A 360 -22.22 -7.56 2.23
CA TYR A 360 -22.58 -8.95 2.54
C TYR A 360 -21.54 -9.91 1.95
N GLY A 361 -20.66 -10.41 2.80
CA GLY A 361 -19.60 -11.31 2.39
C GLY A 361 -18.93 -12.02 3.55
N LYS A 362 -17.97 -12.89 3.22
CA LYS A 362 -17.18 -13.65 4.19
C LYS A 362 -15.70 -13.48 3.93
N VAL A 363 -14.92 -13.41 5.01
CA VAL A 363 -13.46 -13.50 4.97
C VAL A 363 -13.07 -14.98 5.03
N TYR A 364 -12.11 -15.35 4.19
CA TYR A 364 -11.53 -16.69 4.09
C TYR A 364 -10.04 -16.61 4.42
N GLY A 365 -9.54 -17.58 5.17
CA GLY A 365 -8.10 -17.77 5.41
C GLY A 365 -7.55 -18.96 4.65
N TYR A 366 -6.28 -18.90 4.25
CA TYR A 366 -5.58 -20.03 3.67
C TYR A 366 -5.22 -21.09 4.73
N ALA A 367 -5.64 -22.33 4.50
CA ALA A 367 -5.45 -23.46 5.40
C ALA A 367 -4.89 -24.68 4.64
N ILE A 368 -4.02 -25.43 5.32
CA ILE A 368 -3.31 -26.58 4.74
C ILE A 368 -3.28 -27.77 5.70
N ASP A 369 -2.95 -28.95 5.18
CA ASP A 369 -2.55 -30.10 6.01
C ASP A 369 -1.16 -29.82 6.62
N MET A 370 -1.12 -29.58 7.94
CA MET A 370 0.11 -29.33 8.70
C MET A 370 0.71 -30.60 9.31
N SER A 371 0.34 -31.80 8.83
CA SER A 371 0.98 -33.05 9.22
C SER A 371 2.42 -33.15 8.68
N GLU A 372 3.22 -34.07 9.25
CA GLU A 372 4.57 -34.37 8.73
C GLU A 372 4.56 -34.83 7.26
N SER A 373 3.43 -35.35 6.76
CA SER A 373 3.24 -35.73 5.35
C SER A 373 2.56 -34.66 4.50
N GLY A 374 2.17 -33.54 5.11
CA GLY A 374 1.56 -32.42 4.44
C GLY A 374 2.54 -31.63 3.56
N PRO A 375 2.06 -30.68 2.74
CA PRO A 375 2.86 -29.94 1.77
C PRO A 375 4.04 -29.15 2.36
N THR A 376 3.97 -28.79 3.66
CA THR A 376 5.02 -28.03 4.34
C THR A 376 5.80 -28.86 5.37
N GLU A 377 5.55 -30.16 5.46
CA GLU A 377 6.15 -31.04 6.49
C GLU A 377 5.88 -30.53 7.93
N GLY A 378 4.74 -29.88 8.13
CA GLY A 378 4.31 -29.30 9.41
C GLY A 378 4.92 -27.94 9.76
N LEU A 379 5.48 -27.23 8.78
CA LEU A 379 6.05 -25.90 8.98
C LEU A 379 5.04 -24.79 8.69
N PHE A 380 4.95 -23.83 9.62
CA PHE A 380 4.25 -22.56 9.41
C PHE A 380 5.01 -21.68 8.41
N ARG A 381 4.33 -20.66 7.90
CA ARG A 381 4.74 -19.94 6.69
C ARG A 381 6.16 -19.42 6.77
N ASP A 382 6.56 -18.77 7.87
CA ASP A 382 7.92 -18.21 7.97
C ASP A 382 9.00 -19.28 8.06
N ALA A 383 8.75 -20.34 8.84
CA ALA A 383 9.69 -21.44 8.96
C ALA A 383 9.85 -22.21 7.64
N PHE A 384 8.78 -22.31 6.85
CA PHE A 384 8.82 -22.91 5.51
C PHE A 384 9.74 -22.13 4.58
N HIS A 385 9.59 -20.80 4.47
CA HIS A 385 10.29 -20.00 3.46
C HIS A 385 11.81 -19.88 3.66
N LYS A 386 12.34 -20.12 4.86
CA LYS A 386 13.78 -20.05 5.17
C LYS A 386 14.72 -20.91 4.32
N SER A 387 14.18 -21.92 3.64
CA SER A 387 14.98 -22.86 2.85
C SER A 387 14.34 -23.24 1.52
N ARG A 388 13.36 -22.45 1.08
CA ARG A 388 12.60 -22.73 -0.14
C ARG A 388 13.04 -21.78 -1.24
N ASN A 389 12.97 -22.28 -2.46
CA ASN A 389 13.39 -21.61 -3.68
C ASN A 389 12.20 -21.53 -4.63
N ASN A 390 12.38 -20.85 -5.76
CA ASN A 390 11.38 -20.75 -6.79
C ASN A 390 10.79 -22.13 -7.18
N GLY A 391 9.47 -22.19 -7.37
CA GLY A 391 8.72 -23.38 -7.76
C GLY A 391 8.32 -24.31 -6.61
N ALA A 392 8.71 -24.03 -5.36
CA ALA A 392 8.19 -24.77 -4.21
C ALA A 392 6.66 -24.55 -4.08
N LYS A 393 5.90 -25.65 -3.99
CA LYS A 393 4.44 -25.64 -4.00
C LYS A 393 3.85 -25.98 -2.63
N VAL A 394 2.79 -25.28 -2.24
CA VAL A 394 1.95 -25.61 -1.08
C VAL A 394 0.50 -25.71 -1.53
N GLU A 395 -0.07 -26.92 -1.46
CA GLU A 395 -1.48 -27.16 -1.78
C GLU A 395 -2.36 -26.89 -0.54
N GLY A 396 -3.50 -26.23 -0.74
CA GLY A 396 -4.35 -25.81 0.37
C GLY A 396 -5.76 -25.43 -0.04
N LYS A 397 -6.44 -24.75 0.87
CA LYS A 397 -7.79 -24.22 0.66
C LYS A 397 -7.95 -22.87 1.32
N PHE A 398 -8.71 -21.99 0.67
CA PHE A 398 -9.32 -20.87 1.38
C PHE A 398 -10.62 -21.34 2.05
N VAL A 399 -10.75 -21.13 3.36
CA VAL A 399 -11.90 -21.56 4.17
C VAL A 399 -12.48 -20.35 4.93
N PRO A 400 -13.81 -20.15 4.97
CA PRO A 400 -14.40 -18.98 5.62
C PRO A 400 -14.26 -19.09 7.14
N ILE A 401 -14.03 -17.95 7.80
CA ILE A 401 -14.09 -17.86 9.27
C ILE A 401 -15.55 -17.90 9.76
N ASP A 402 -15.78 -18.28 11.02
CA ASP A 402 -17.11 -18.28 11.66
C ASP A 402 -17.49 -16.89 12.18
N TRP A 403 -17.33 -15.89 11.32
CA TRP A 403 -17.66 -14.49 11.59
C TRP A 403 -18.16 -13.82 10.32
N GLN A 404 -19.11 -12.91 10.47
CA GLN A 404 -19.61 -12.08 9.40
C GLN A 404 -20.09 -10.74 9.97
N TRP A 405 -19.84 -9.66 9.23
CA TRP A 405 -20.36 -8.34 9.56
C TRP A 405 -21.88 -8.31 9.52
N ASP A 406 -22.50 -7.80 10.59
CA ASP A 406 -23.96 -7.75 10.76
C ASP A 406 -24.53 -6.33 10.69
N GLY A 407 -23.74 -5.35 10.23
CA GLY A 407 -24.14 -3.95 10.16
C GLY A 407 -24.04 -3.20 11.50
N THR A 408 -23.59 -3.85 12.57
CA THR A 408 -23.50 -3.24 13.90
C THR A 408 -22.05 -2.98 14.30
N VAL A 409 -21.73 -1.72 14.57
CA VAL A 409 -20.42 -1.31 15.11
C VAL A 409 -20.23 -1.88 16.51
N LYS A 410 -19.11 -2.58 16.72
CA LYS A 410 -18.71 -3.23 17.97
C LYS A 410 -17.23 -2.95 18.24
N ASN A 411 -16.83 -3.11 19.50
CA ASN A 411 -15.41 -3.04 19.87
C ASN A 411 -14.64 -4.25 19.31
N PHE A 412 -13.34 -4.07 19.09
CA PHE A 412 -12.45 -5.01 18.40
C PHE A 412 -12.44 -6.44 18.99
N ARG A 413 -12.73 -6.63 20.28
CA ARG A 413 -12.91 -7.99 20.89
C ARG A 413 -13.98 -8.86 20.23
N HIS A 414 -14.88 -8.28 19.43
CA HIS A 414 -15.95 -8.98 18.71
C HIS A 414 -15.66 -9.13 17.20
N ASP A 415 -14.50 -8.69 16.74
CA ASP A 415 -14.09 -8.72 15.35
C ASP A 415 -13.73 -10.14 14.87
N GLY A 416 -13.67 -10.35 13.55
CA GLY A 416 -13.28 -11.62 12.93
C GLY A 416 -11.79 -11.95 13.06
N ALA A 417 -10.94 -10.97 13.42
CA ALA A 417 -9.50 -11.15 13.58
C ALA A 417 -9.10 -12.32 14.51
N TRP A 418 -9.92 -12.61 15.53
CA TRP A 418 -9.61 -13.63 16.52
C TRP A 418 -9.78 -15.07 16.01
N GLU A 419 -10.45 -15.26 14.87
CA GLU A 419 -10.87 -16.57 14.36
C GLU A 419 -9.69 -17.40 13.83
N PHE A 420 -8.58 -16.77 13.40
CA PHE A 420 -7.37 -17.47 12.94
C PHE A 420 -6.55 -18.14 14.07
N GLN A 421 -7.01 -18.03 15.32
CA GLN A 421 -6.48 -18.77 16.47
C GLN A 421 -7.30 -20.04 16.79
N LEU A 422 -8.40 -20.27 16.07
CA LEU A 422 -9.34 -21.38 16.30
C LEU A 422 -9.17 -22.49 15.25
N PRO A 423 -9.71 -23.71 15.48
CA PRO A 423 -9.75 -24.75 14.46
C PRO A 423 -10.45 -24.29 13.19
N VAL A 424 -10.00 -24.81 12.04
CA VAL A 424 -10.57 -24.48 10.73
C VAL A 424 -12.03 -24.97 10.64
N PRO A 425 -13.02 -24.09 10.38
CA PRO A 425 -14.42 -24.49 10.38
C PRO A 425 -14.73 -25.61 9.37
N GLY A 426 -15.22 -26.75 9.86
CA GLY A 426 -15.61 -27.89 9.03
C GLY A 426 -14.46 -28.81 8.60
N PHE A 427 -13.23 -28.57 9.06
CA PHE A 427 -12.06 -29.38 8.71
C PHE A 427 -11.22 -29.75 9.94
N ASP A 428 -11.17 -31.05 10.27
CA ASP A 428 -10.39 -31.56 11.41
C ASP A 428 -8.90 -31.80 11.05
N ASP A 429 -8.59 -31.85 9.75
CA ASP A 429 -7.28 -32.17 9.17
C ASP A 429 -6.52 -30.94 8.65
N LEU A 430 -7.14 -29.76 8.66
CA LEU A 430 -6.53 -28.51 8.21
C LEU A 430 -6.15 -27.60 9.39
N THR A 431 -5.13 -26.78 9.17
CA THR A 431 -4.70 -25.73 10.08
C THR A 431 -4.48 -24.45 9.28
N TRP A 432 -4.82 -23.29 9.85
CA TRP A 432 -4.51 -21.99 9.26
C TRP A 432 -3.00 -21.87 9.04
N TRP A 433 -2.58 -21.55 7.81
CA TRP A 433 -1.16 -21.39 7.49
C TRP A 433 -0.64 -20.00 7.89
N ASN A 434 -0.70 -19.73 9.19
CA ASN A 434 -0.21 -18.50 9.80
C ASN A 434 1.31 -18.37 9.68
N SER A 435 1.83 -17.15 9.90
CA SER A 435 3.27 -16.86 9.87
C SER A 435 4.08 -17.68 10.88
N GLY A 436 3.70 -17.56 12.17
CA GLY A 436 4.41 -18.17 13.30
C GLY A 436 3.70 -19.41 13.85
N SER A 437 2.51 -19.24 14.44
CA SER A 437 1.64 -20.33 14.88
C SER A 437 0.19 -19.86 15.08
N LEU A 438 -0.63 -20.63 15.80
CA LEU A 438 -1.98 -20.22 16.23
C LEU A 438 -1.98 -19.32 17.49
N THR A 439 -0.84 -19.17 18.17
CA THR A 439 -0.72 -18.42 19.43
C THR A 439 0.53 -17.54 19.50
N GLU A 440 1.35 -17.54 18.46
CA GLU A 440 2.56 -16.73 18.37
C GLU A 440 2.54 -16.02 17.02
N SER A 441 2.74 -14.70 17.07
CA SER A 441 2.95 -13.87 15.90
C SER A 441 4.15 -14.37 15.10
N GLY A 442 4.12 -14.13 13.79
CA GLY A 442 5.33 -14.16 12.97
C GLY A 442 5.45 -12.87 12.19
N SER A 443 6.06 -12.97 11.01
CA SER A 443 6.23 -11.88 10.06
C SER A 443 4.88 -11.51 9.44
N LYS A 444 4.69 -10.23 9.18
CA LYS A 444 3.49 -9.65 8.58
C LYS A 444 3.33 -10.18 7.15
N THR A 445 2.10 -10.49 6.73
CA THR A 445 1.82 -10.62 5.29
C THR A 445 1.79 -9.22 4.71
N GLU A 446 2.56 -8.97 3.66
CA GLU A 446 2.82 -7.60 3.20
C GLU A 446 2.00 -7.22 1.98
N HIS A 447 2.39 -6.17 1.25
CA HIS A 447 1.73 -5.77 0.02
C HIS A 447 1.46 -6.96 -0.91
N ASN A 448 0.28 -6.91 -1.53
CA ASN A 448 -0.17 -7.85 -2.53
C ASN A 448 -0.49 -7.14 -3.84
N SER A 449 -0.58 -7.90 -4.92
CA SER A 449 -0.94 -7.38 -6.23
C SER A 449 -1.69 -8.46 -7.02
N PRO A 450 -2.74 -8.12 -7.78
CA PRO A 450 -3.53 -9.10 -8.50
C PRO A 450 -2.76 -9.66 -9.70
N ASP A 451 -2.99 -10.94 -10.01
CA ASP A 451 -2.61 -11.47 -11.32
C ASP A 451 -3.59 -10.92 -12.37
N THR A 452 -3.09 -10.04 -13.24
CA THR A 452 -3.91 -9.34 -14.23
C THR A 452 -4.16 -10.15 -15.51
N ARG A 453 -3.60 -11.36 -15.63
CA ARG A 453 -3.80 -12.22 -16.80
C ARG A 453 -5.27 -12.63 -16.93
N GLU A 454 -5.73 -12.70 -18.18
CA GLU A 454 -7.15 -12.99 -18.48
C GLU A 454 -7.58 -14.34 -17.89
N GLY A 455 -8.69 -14.33 -17.15
CA GLY A 455 -9.30 -15.54 -16.58
C GLY A 455 -8.63 -16.08 -15.32
N MET A 456 -7.56 -15.45 -14.82
CA MET A 456 -6.91 -15.86 -13.58
C MET A 456 -7.58 -15.24 -12.36
N THR A 457 -7.86 -16.05 -11.34
CA THR A 457 -8.21 -15.58 -9.99
C THR A 457 -7.02 -15.89 -9.09
N ALA A 458 -6.06 -14.97 -9.04
CA ALA A 458 -4.80 -15.18 -8.35
C ALA A 458 -4.19 -13.86 -7.89
N PHE A 459 -3.27 -13.92 -6.94
CA PHE A 459 -2.53 -12.76 -6.46
C PHE A 459 -1.15 -13.14 -5.95
N ILE A 460 -0.23 -12.19 -6.04
CA ILE A 460 1.12 -12.29 -5.51
C ILE A 460 1.16 -11.50 -4.21
N GLN A 461 1.86 -12.02 -3.19
CA GLN A 461 1.94 -11.40 -1.87
C GLN A 461 3.34 -11.52 -1.28
N GLY A 462 3.82 -10.40 -0.72
CA GLY A 462 5.08 -10.29 0.02
C GLY A 462 4.95 -10.58 1.52
N SER A 463 6.06 -10.46 2.22
CA SER A 463 6.18 -10.65 3.67
C SER A 463 7.34 -9.80 4.19
N THR A 464 7.20 -9.31 5.42
CA THR A 464 8.31 -8.64 6.13
C THR A 464 9.51 -9.56 6.35
N ALA A 465 9.33 -10.88 6.30
CA ALA A 465 10.44 -11.83 6.33
C ALA A 465 11.33 -11.82 5.08
N GLY A 466 10.97 -11.10 4.01
CA GLY A 466 11.77 -11.05 2.77
C GLY A 466 11.47 -12.19 1.78
N TYR A 467 10.29 -12.80 1.84
CA TYR A 467 9.81 -13.77 0.84
C TYR A 467 8.54 -13.29 0.14
N PHE A 468 8.29 -13.79 -1.06
CA PHE A 468 7.03 -13.57 -1.77
C PHE A 468 6.67 -14.77 -2.66
N GLY A 469 5.38 -14.86 -3.00
CA GLY A 469 4.88 -15.94 -3.85
C GLY A 469 3.45 -15.72 -4.33
N HIS A 470 2.95 -16.69 -5.08
CA HIS A 470 1.74 -16.59 -5.89
C HIS A 470 0.65 -17.55 -5.39
N TYR A 471 -0.51 -17.02 -5.03
CA TYR A 471 -1.70 -17.79 -4.68
C TYR A 471 -2.65 -17.87 -5.88
N TYR A 472 -2.93 -19.09 -6.34
CA TYR A 472 -3.96 -19.40 -7.33
C TYR A 472 -5.23 -19.90 -6.63
N VAL A 473 -6.38 -19.27 -6.90
CA VAL A 473 -7.69 -19.72 -6.40
C VAL A 473 -8.36 -20.55 -7.50
N ASN A 474 -8.40 -21.87 -7.29
CA ASN A 474 -8.79 -22.83 -8.32
C ASN A 474 -10.31 -23.06 -8.33
N GLY A 475 -10.91 -23.10 -9.52
CA GLY A 475 -12.31 -23.50 -9.72
C GLY A 475 -13.34 -22.56 -9.07
N ILE A 476 -13.05 -21.26 -9.00
CA ILE A 476 -13.88 -20.28 -8.31
C ILE A 476 -15.31 -20.22 -8.87
N THR A 477 -15.47 -20.22 -10.19
CA THR A 477 -16.79 -20.16 -10.84
C THR A 477 -17.62 -21.38 -10.45
N GLU A 478 -17.04 -22.58 -10.54
CA GLU A 478 -17.73 -23.81 -10.16
C GLU A 478 -18.12 -23.84 -8.68
N ALA A 479 -17.26 -23.31 -7.80
CA ALA A 479 -17.53 -23.26 -6.37
C ALA A 479 -18.66 -22.28 -6.02
N LEU A 480 -18.69 -21.09 -6.64
CA LEU A 480 -19.75 -20.11 -6.46
C LEU A 480 -21.10 -20.63 -7.00
N ASP A 481 -21.10 -21.20 -8.21
CA ASP A 481 -22.29 -21.82 -8.80
C ASP A 481 -22.84 -22.95 -7.94
N ALA A 482 -21.95 -23.78 -7.37
CA ALA A 482 -22.34 -24.89 -6.51
C ALA A 482 -22.99 -24.42 -5.21
N ALA A 483 -22.45 -23.36 -4.58
CA ALA A 483 -23.03 -22.76 -3.38
C ALA A 483 -24.45 -22.24 -3.66
N MET A 484 -24.62 -21.43 -4.70
CA MET A 484 -25.94 -20.90 -5.08
C MET A 484 -26.93 -22.03 -5.38
N ALA A 485 -26.48 -23.11 -6.04
CA ALA A 485 -27.31 -24.26 -6.36
C ALA A 485 -27.73 -25.09 -5.12
N SER A 486 -26.93 -25.11 -4.04
CA SER A 486 -27.30 -25.74 -2.76
C SER A 486 -28.17 -24.85 -1.88
N GLY A 487 -28.32 -23.57 -2.23
CA GLY A 487 -29.03 -22.58 -1.43
C GLY A 487 -28.14 -21.91 -0.38
N ASP A 488 -26.83 -22.05 -0.49
CA ASP A 488 -25.83 -21.31 0.28
C ASP A 488 -25.37 -20.09 -0.52
N ASP A 489 -25.12 -18.97 0.14
CA ASP A 489 -24.68 -17.75 -0.56
C ASP A 489 -23.17 -17.73 -0.85
N PHE A 490 -22.39 -18.56 -0.16
CA PHE A 490 -20.93 -18.60 -0.27
C PHE A 490 -20.37 -20.04 -0.21
N PRO A 491 -19.26 -20.34 -0.92
CA PRO A 491 -18.61 -21.64 -0.87
C PRO A 491 -18.11 -22.01 0.53
N ALA A 492 -18.21 -23.28 0.91
CA ALA A 492 -17.67 -23.77 2.18
C ALA A 492 -16.13 -23.82 2.19
N SER A 493 -15.49 -23.91 1.02
CA SER A 493 -14.05 -23.82 0.82
C SER A 493 -13.74 -23.60 -0.67
N LEU A 494 -12.55 -23.11 -0.98
CA LEU A 494 -12.02 -23.01 -2.33
C LEU A 494 -10.67 -23.72 -2.40
N ASP A 495 -10.49 -24.59 -3.39
CA ASP A 495 -9.18 -25.21 -3.64
C ASP A 495 -8.19 -24.14 -4.08
N SER A 496 -6.94 -24.22 -3.62
CA SER A 496 -5.94 -23.23 -3.96
C SER A 496 -4.53 -23.81 -3.87
N ASP A 497 -3.65 -23.25 -4.69
CA ASP A 497 -2.24 -23.58 -4.72
C ASP A 497 -1.42 -22.31 -4.45
N TYR A 498 -0.37 -22.44 -3.64
CA TYR A 498 0.64 -21.41 -3.45
C TYR A 498 1.97 -21.85 -4.05
N TYR A 499 2.62 -20.96 -4.78
CA TYR A 499 3.99 -21.16 -5.28
C TYR A 499 4.92 -20.10 -4.72
N VAL A 500 6.11 -20.54 -4.29
CA VAL A 500 7.20 -19.63 -3.91
C VAL A 500 7.84 -19.09 -5.17
N TYR A 501 7.99 -17.75 -5.27
CA TYR A 501 8.90 -17.13 -6.23
C TYR A 501 10.28 -16.90 -5.58
N GLN A 502 10.29 -16.39 -4.36
CA GLN A 502 11.51 -16.12 -3.60
C GLN A 502 11.31 -16.47 -2.13
N GLY A 503 12.20 -17.29 -1.55
CA GLY A 503 12.23 -17.56 -0.12
C GLY A 503 13.09 -16.55 0.66
N GLU A 504 13.18 -16.72 1.98
CA GLU A 504 14.11 -15.98 2.85
C GLU A 504 15.53 -16.56 2.68
N ASN A 505 16.09 -16.45 1.47
CA ASN A 505 17.37 -17.04 1.06
C ASN A 505 18.26 -16.01 0.34
N ASP A 506 19.54 -16.35 0.13
CA ASP A 506 20.53 -15.44 -0.43
C ASP A 506 20.21 -15.04 -1.90
N ILE A 507 19.98 -13.74 -2.10
CA ILE A 507 19.68 -13.12 -3.41
C ILE A 507 20.87 -12.33 -3.98
N THR A 508 22.02 -12.29 -3.33
CA THR A 508 23.15 -11.45 -3.76
C THR A 508 23.63 -11.79 -5.18
N GLY A 509 23.53 -13.06 -5.57
CA GLY A 509 23.84 -13.54 -6.92
C GLY A 509 22.72 -13.35 -7.94
N GLN A 510 21.53 -12.94 -7.50
CA GLN A 510 20.35 -12.65 -8.33
C GLN A 510 20.26 -11.15 -8.67
N ILE A 511 20.95 -10.27 -7.93
CA ILE A 511 20.87 -8.82 -8.12
C ILE A 511 21.83 -8.36 -9.23
N ASP A 512 21.28 -7.66 -10.22
CA ASP A 512 22.05 -6.90 -11.21
C ASP A 512 22.08 -5.41 -10.84
N LEU A 513 23.26 -4.93 -10.43
CA LEU A 513 23.49 -3.53 -10.08
C LEU A 513 23.71 -2.62 -11.29
N GLY A 514 23.99 -3.16 -12.48
CA GLY A 514 24.36 -2.38 -13.68
C GLY A 514 25.45 -1.32 -13.47
N GLY A 515 26.33 -1.53 -12.49
CA GLY A 515 27.41 -0.59 -12.13
C GLY A 515 27.05 0.54 -11.16
N ALA A 516 25.86 0.50 -10.55
CA ALA A 516 25.40 1.43 -9.51
C ALA A 516 25.30 0.77 -8.12
N GLY A 517 24.54 1.37 -7.20
CA GLY A 517 24.22 0.80 -5.89
C GLY A 517 25.33 0.88 -4.85
N LEU A 518 26.31 1.79 -4.99
CA LEU A 518 27.43 1.90 -4.05
C LEU A 518 27.04 2.66 -2.76
N TYR A 519 27.38 2.10 -1.60
CA TYR A 519 27.11 2.71 -0.29
C TYR A 519 28.31 3.50 0.27
N ALA A 520 28.02 4.55 1.05
CA ALA A 520 29.01 5.20 1.91
C ALA A 520 29.57 4.23 2.96
N GLN A 521 30.76 4.55 3.46
CA GLN A 521 31.36 3.85 4.59
C GLN A 521 31.41 4.76 5.80
N ASP A 522 30.99 4.22 6.94
CA ASP A 522 31.30 4.77 8.25
C ASP A 522 32.30 3.85 8.97
N PRO A 523 33.61 4.08 8.81
CA PRO A 523 34.64 3.26 9.45
C PRO A 523 34.71 3.46 10.97
N GLU A 524 34.10 4.53 11.52
CA GLU A 524 34.09 4.77 12.96
C GLU A 524 33.04 3.91 13.66
N ASN A 525 31.90 3.68 13.00
CA ASN A 525 30.77 2.92 13.56
C ASN A 525 30.57 1.53 12.92
N ASN A 526 31.37 1.17 11.91
CA ASN A 526 31.33 -0.13 11.23
C ASN A 526 29.95 -0.42 10.62
N TYR A 527 29.35 0.57 9.98
CA TYR A 527 28.10 0.41 9.21
C TYR A 527 28.35 -0.29 7.89
N CYS A 528 27.44 -1.20 7.54
CA CYS A 528 27.53 -2.05 6.34
C CYS A 528 28.94 -2.68 6.21
N PRO A 529 29.40 -3.46 7.22
CA PRO A 529 30.70 -4.10 7.18
C PRO A 529 30.77 -5.07 6.00
N SER A 530 31.96 -5.22 5.42
CA SER A 530 32.15 -6.20 4.37
C SER A 530 31.74 -7.61 4.86
N PRO A 531 30.82 -8.30 4.19
CA PRO A 531 30.39 -9.64 4.58
C PRO A 531 31.45 -10.71 4.25
N VAL A 532 32.51 -10.36 3.52
CA VAL A 532 33.60 -11.25 3.13
C VAL A 532 34.84 -11.13 4.04
N ALA A 533 35.70 -12.15 4.01
CA ALA A 533 36.88 -12.25 4.88
C ALA A 533 37.87 -11.08 4.70
N GLU A 534 38.72 -10.86 5.70
CA GLU A 534 39.70 -9.76 5.75
C GLU A 534 40.49 -9.60 4.42
N GLY A 535 40.22 -8.51 3.70
CA GLY A 535 40.96 -8.10 2.50
C GLY A 535 40.10 -7.75 1.28
N GLU A 536 38.83 -8.17 1.26
CA GLU A 536 37.84 -7.79 0.24
C GLU A 536 36.73 -6.94 0.86
N GLN A 537 36.28 -5.91 0.14
CA GLN A 537 35.30 -4.95 0.63
C GLN A 537 34.11 -4.92 -0.32
N ILE A 538 32.94 -5.37 0.15
CA ILE A 538 31.67 -5.28 -0.57
C ILE A 538 30.76 -4.35 0.23
N ASN A 539 30.39 -3.23 -0.40
CA ASN A 539 29.64 -2.11 0.19
C ASN A 539 28.69 -1.58 -0.89
N ASP A 540 27.79 -2.43 -1.35
CA ASP A 540 26.84 -2.13 -2.40
C ASP A 540 25.49 -2.80 -2.16
N ALA A 541 24.52 -2.43 -3.00
CA ALA A 541 23.13 -2.83 -2.87
C ALA A 541 22.84 -4.30 -3.18
N THR A 542 23.85 -5.15 -3.45
CA THR A 542 23.64 -6.60 -3.38
C THR A 542 23.29 -7.08 -1.98
N PHE A 543 23.65 -6.31 -0.94
CA PHE A 543 23.27 -6.56 0.45
C PHE A 543 22.34 -5.48 0.99
N ASN A 544 21.42 -5.88 1.88
CA ASN A 544 20.65 -4.95 2.72
C ASN A 544 21.46 -4.65 3.99
N CYS A 545 21.54 -3.36 4.34
CA CYS A 545 22.26 -2.88 5.52
C CYS A 545 21.28 -2.05 6.38
N ASP A 546 20.54 -2.73 7.25
CA ASP A 546 19.50 -2.17 8.11
C ASP A 546 20.09 -1.32 9.25
N LYS A 547 21.04 -1.84 10.01
CA LYS A 547 21.59 -1.19 11.23
C LYS A 547 23.08 -1.52 11.47
N PRO A 548 23.78 -0.91 12.46
CA PRO A 548 25.21 -1.15 12.63
C PRO A 548 25.55 -2.64 12.81
N GLY A 549 26.45 -3.14 11.97
CA GLY A 549 26.90 -4.53 12.00
C GLY A 549 25.90 -5.56 11.49
N SER A 550 24.76 -5.14 10.93
CA SER A 550 23.78 -6.02 10.33
C SER A 550 23.83 -5.89 8.81
N VAL A 551 24.11 -7.00 8.14
CA VAL A 551 24.25 -7.12 6.70
C VAL A 551 23.52 -8.39 6.29
N LYS A 552 22.54 -8.24 5.42
CA LYS A 552 21.64 -9.32 5.02
C LYS A 552 21.83 -9.58 3.54
N SER A 553 21.90 -10.85 3.17
CA SER A 553 21.98 -11.30 1.79
C SER A 553 20.62 -11.65 1.20
N THR A 554 19.55 -11.51 1.98
CA THR A 554 18.15 -11.73 1.60
C THR A 554 17.50 -10.40 1.21
N PHE A 555 16.25 -10.45 0.75
CA PHE A 555 15.37 -9.31 0.96
C PHE A 555 15.07 -9.18 2.46
N GLU A 556 14.75 -7.98 2.91
CA GLU A 556 14.25 -7.69 4.25
C GLU A 556 13.06 -6.74 4.10
N ASP A 557 11.99 -6.99 4.84
CA ASP A 557 10.84 -6.09 4.90
C ASP A 557 10.35 -5.67 3.50
N ILE A 558 9.87 -6.62 2.67
CA ILE A 558 9.31 -6.33 1.33
C ILE A 558 7.98 -5.60 1.48
N ASP A 559 8.07 -4.33 1.85
CA ASP A 559 6.96 -3.48 2.24
C ASP A 559 6.18 -3.03 1.01
N GLY A 560 6.85 -2.65 -0.09
CA GLY A 560 6.20 -2.40 -1.37
C GLY A 560 6.30 -3.56 -2.36
N LEU A 561 5.14 -3.99 -2.88
CA LEU A 561 5.05 -4.99 -3.95
C LEU A 561 3.93 -4.65 -4.95
N GLU A 562 4.29 -4.58 -6.24
CA GLU A 562 3.31 -4.41 -7.33
C GLU A 562 3.70 -5.18 -8.59
N VAL A 563 2.72 -5.86 -9.18
CA VAL A 563 2.87 -6.59 -10.44
C VAL A 563 2.74 -5.61 -11.60
N VAL A 564 3.75 -5.59 -12.47
CA VAL A 564 3.71 -4.87 -13.74
C VAL A 564 3.57 -5.90 -14.85
N ALA A 565 2.36 -6.01 -15.41
CA ALA A 565 2.08 -6.93 -16.50
C ALA A 565 2.57 -6.35 -17.82
N ALA A 566 3.36 -7.09 -18.58
CA ALA A 566 3.90 -6.67 -19.87
C ALA A 566 3.68 -7.74 -20.95
N SER A 567 4.04 -7.42 -22.19
CA SER A 567 3.91 -8.35 -23.32
C SER A 567 4.73 -9.64 -23.19
N GLU A 568 5.77 -9.59 -22.37
CA GLU A 568 6.72 -10.66 -22.09
C GLU A 568 6.23 -11.59 -20.97
N GLY A 569 5.36 -11.12 -20.09
CA GLY A 569 4.93 -11.81 -18.88
C GLY A 569 4.72 -10.86 -17.71
N LEU A 570 4.61 -11.40 -16.51
CA LEU A 570 4.49 -10.62 -15.29
C LEU A 570 5.87 -10.26 -14.74
N PHE A 571 6.03 -9.02 -14.29
CA PHE A 571 7.19 -8.53 -13.55
C PHE A 571 6.71 -8.08 -12.17
N VAL A 572 7.60 -8.03 -11.19
CA VAL A 572 7.30 -7.42 -9.88
C VAL A 572 8.26 -6.28 -9.59
N VAL A 573 7.72 -5.15 -9.16
CA VAL A 573 8.47 -4.07 -8.49
C VAL A 573 8.47 -4.36 -7.00
N ILE A 574 9.65 -4.37 -6.40
CA ILE A 574 9.89 -4.65 -4.98
C ILE A 574 10.53 -3.41 -4.36
N GLN A 575 9.94 -2.93 -3.27
CA GLN A 575 10.46 -1.85 -2.43
C GLN A 575 10.66 -2.42 -1.03
N GLU A 576 11.85 -2.28 -0.48
CA GLU A 576 12.13 -2.67 0.90
C GLU A 576 11.87 -1.51 1.88
N ASP A 577 11.52 -1.84 3.12
CA ASP A 577 11.48 -0.95 4.29
C ASP A 577 12.15 -1.65 5.49
N SER A 578 13.45 -1.94 5.37
CA SER A 578 14.19 -2.60 6.46
C SER A 578 14.62 -1.65 7.58
N GLY A 579 14.35 -0.34 7.41
CA GLY A 579 14.94 0.72 8.20
C GLY A 579 16.42 0.96 7.87
N SER A 580 16.84 0.71 6.63
CA SER A 580 18.20 0.83 6.13
C SER A 580 18.81 2.21 6.36
N ASP A 581 19.80 2.23 7.24
CA ASP A 581 20.56 3.44 7.52
C ASP A 581 21.34 3.96 6.29
N VAL A 582 21.62 3.13 5.28
CA VAL A 582 22.24 3.56 3.99
C VAL A 582 21.23 4.00 2.94
N GLY A 583 19.96 3.66 3.12
CA GLY A 583 18.84 3.92 2.23
C GLY A 583 18.26 2.63 1.64
N GLU A 584 16.93 2.57 1.62
CA GLU A 584 16.18 1.42 1.10
C GLU A 584 16.43 1.16 -0.37
N ARG A 585 16.36 -0.11 -0.75
CA ARG A 585 16.60 -0.59 -2.10
C ARG A 585 15.27 -0.79 -2.81
N MET A 586 15.25 -0.48 -4.10
CA MET A 586 14.12 -0.78 -4.98
C MET A 586 14.60 -1.57 -6.19
N PHE A 587 13.81 -2.58 -6.58
CA PHE A 587 14.14 -3.50 -7.67
C PHE A 587 12.93 -3.72 -8.58
N ILE A 588 13.22 -4.11 -9.82
CA ILE A 588 12.26 -4.78 -10.68
C ILE A 588 12.80 -6.16 -11.04
N SER A 589 11.97 -7.20 -10.99
CA SER A 589 12.40 -8.57 -11.29
C SER A 589 12.60 -8.80 -12.79
N SER A 590 13.16 -9.95 -13.17
CA SER A 590 12.90 -10.59 -14.46
C SER A 590 11.44 -11.07 -14.52
N VAL A 591 11.04 -11.59 -15.69
CA VAL A 591 9.74 -12.25 -15.88
C VAL A 591 9.51 -13.30 -14.77
N LEU A 592 8.33 -13.31 -14.15
CA LEU A 592 8.03 -14.11 -12.96
C LEU A 592 7.78 -15.59 -13.27
N GLU A 593 7.31 -15.93 -14.48
CA GLU A 593 6.79 -17.25 -14.84
C GLU A 593 7.84 -18.40 -14.92
N HIS A 594 8.56 -18.62 -13.82
CA HIS A 594 9.57 -19.65 -13.59
C HIS A 594 9.14 -20.68 -12.52
N GLU A 595 7.88 -20.68 -12.08
CA GLU A 595 7.37 -21.66 -11.09
C GLU A 595 7.51 -23.11 -11.58
N ASP A 596 7.37 -23.33 -12.89
CA ASP A 596 7.36 -24.66 -13.51
C ASP A 596 8.77 -25.23 -13.77
N ASP A 597 9.76 -24.36 -14.01
CA ASP A 597 11.15 -24.76 -14.28
C ASP A 597 12.08 -24.59 -13.07
N GLY A 598 11.67 -23.78 -12.09
CA GLY A 598 12.41 -23.51 -10.86
C GLY A 598 13.65 -22.66 -11.08
N GLU A 599 13.74 -21.94 -12.20
CA GLU A 599 14.83 -21.00 -12.44
C GLU A 599 14.68 -19.79 -11.48
N GLU A 600 15.79 -19.37 -10.87
CA GLU A 600 15.77 -18.22 -9.96
C GLU A 600 15.59 -16.91 -10.74
N LEU A 601 15.00 -15.91 -10.09
CA LEU A 601 14.77 -14.60 -10.71
C LEU A 601 16.07 -13.79 -10.78
N THR A 602 16.10 -12.82 -11.69
CA THR A 602 17.07 -11.71 -11.64
C THR A 602 16.37 -10.48 -11.09
N TYR A 603 17.04 -9.69 -10.24
CA TYR A 603 16.51 -8.45 -9.71
C TYR A 603 17.36 -7.27 -10.19
N TYR A 604 16.78 -6.41 -11.01
CA TYR A 604 17.43 -5.22 -11.54
C TYR A 604 17.32 -4.08 -10.54
N PHE A 605 18.44 -3.62 -10.00
CA PHE A 605 18.49 -2.51 -9.05
C PHE A 605 18.05 -1.21 -9.71
N MET A 606 17.00 -0.58 -9.20
CA MET A 606 16.46 0.65 -9.78
C MET A 606 17.14 1.88 -9.17
N ALA A 607 17.09 2.00 -7.84
CA ALA A 607 17.60 3.13 -7.08
C ALA A 607 17.67 2.81 -5.59
N MET A 608 18.31 3.69 -4.83
CA MET A 608 18.19 3.76 -3.37
C MET A 608 17.58 5.08 -2.91
N SER A 609 16.83 5.06 -1.81
CA SER A 609 15.98 6.18 -1.36
C SER A 609 16.73 7.27 -0.58
N GLY A 610 17.75 6.87 0.19
CA GLY A 610 18.48 7.70 1.17
C GLY A 610 18.25 7.21 2.61
N GLY A 611 19.27 7.29 3.46
CA GLY A 611 19.22 6.79 4.84
C GLY A 611 19.98 7.67 5.83
N VAL A 612 19.90 7.36 7.13
CA VAL A 612 20.49 8.17 8.21
C VAL A 612 22.00 8.42 8.02
N ILE A 613 22.73 7.47 7.42
CA ILE A 613 24.16 7.56 7.14
C ILE A 613 24.48 7.80 5.66
N ASN A 614 23.47 8.00 4.81
CA ASN A 614 23.68 8.48 3.45
C ASN A 614 24.34 9.88 3.50
N THR A 615 25.33 10.10 2.66
CA THR A 615 26.17 11.32 2.70
C THR A 615 25.36 12.60 2.50
N ARG A 616 24.32 12.57 1.66
CA ARG A 616 23.46 13.73 1.42
C ARG A 616 22.55 13.97 2.62
N MET A 617 22.01 12.92 3.23
CA MET A 617 21.17 13.05 4.42
C MET A 617 21.96 13.57 5.62
N MET A 618 23.17 13.06 5.85
CA MET A 618 24.08 13.58 6.90
C MET A 618 24.44 15.06 6.71
N ALA A 619 24.44 15.54 5.47
CA ALA A 619 24.69 16.94 5.15
C ALA A 619 23.44 17.83 5.23
N GLY A 620 22.26 17.26 5.54
CA GLY A 620 20.99 17.98 5.59
C GLY A 620 20.50 18.43 4.20
N VAL A 621 20.85 17.70 3.14
CA VAL A 621 20.38 17.99 1.78
C VAL A 621 18.89 17.65 1.70
N GLY A 622 18.06 18.66 1.44
CA GLY A 622 16.63 18.51 1.20
C GLY A 622 16.25 18.79 -0.25
N ILE A 623 15.19 18.13 -0.72
CA ILE A 623 14.49 18.49 -1.96
C ILE A 623 13.00 18.64 -1.63
N PRO A 624 12.43 19.85 -1.74
CA PRO A 624 13.07 21.10 -2.14
C PRO A 624 14.12 21.58 -1.11
N ALA A 625 15.02 22.49 -1.51
CA ALA A 625 16.06 23.03 -0.61
C ALA A 625 15.49 23.42 0.76
N THR A 626 16.21 23.11 1.84
CA THR A 626 15.83 23.33 3.25
C THR A 626 14.69 22.45 3.79
N ALA A 627 14.23 21.44 3.04
CA ALA A 627 13.23 20.49 3.53
C ALA A 627 13.76 19.59 4.66
N SER A 628 15.07 19.35 4.68
CA SER A 628 15.77 18.55 5.69
C SER A 628 16.58 19.44 6.65
N GLU A 629 16.52 19.14 7.95
CA GLU A 629 17.36 19.76 8.99
C GLU A 629 18.26 18.73 9.70
N GLU A 630 18.00 17.45 9.52
CA GLU A 630 18.70 16.32 10.13
C GLU A 630 18.65 15.09 9.21
N SER A 631 19.59 14.17 9.39
CA SER A 631 19.56 12.90 8.65
C SER A 631 18.42 12.00 9.13
N GLY A 632 17.88 11.19 8.22
CA GLY A 632 16.79 10.27 8.50
C GLY A 632 16.67 9.22 7.40
N GLY A 633 15.86 8.19 7.67
CA GLY A 633 15.50 7.16 6.72
C GLY A 633 14.47 7.66 5.70
N HIS A 634 14.61 7.19 4.48
CA HIS A 634 13.61 7.27 3.42
C HIS A 634 13.28 5.85 2.97
N GLU A 635 12.05 5.59 2.53
CA GLU A 635 11.70 4.39 1.76
C GLU A 635 11.02 4.75 0.44
N PHE A 636 10.90 3.76 -0.43
CA PHE A 636 9.99 3.85 -1.57
C PHE A 636 8.66 3.21 -1.17
N SER A 637 7.56 3.80 -1.58
CA SER A 637 6.26 3.14 -1.45
C SER A 637 5.32 3.60 -2.55
N GLY A 638 4.36 2.76 -2.90
CA GLY A 638 3.41 3.01 -3.97
C GLY A 638 3.98 2.80 -5.36
N VAL A 639 3.25 2.06 -6.17
CA VAL A 639 3.57 1.79 -7.57
C VAL A 639 2.27 1.76 -8.37
N ILE A 640 2.25 2.36 -9.56
CA ILE A 640 1.15 2.20 -10.53
C ILE A 640 1.64 2.28 -11.97
N ASP A 641 1.23 1.32 -12.81
CA ASP A 641 1.49 1.32 -14.25
C ASP A 641 0.52 2.28 -14.99
N LEU A 642 1.06 3.20 -15.81
CA LEU A 642 0.25 4.10 -16.64
C LEU A 642 0.07 3.59 -18.07
N SER A 643 0.72 2.49 -18.43
CA SER A 643 1.01 2.16 -19.82
C SER A 643 -0.22 1.78 -20.63
N GLY A 644 -1.21 1.11 -20.04
CA GLY A 644 -2.49 0.84 -20.72
C GLY A 644 -3.22 2.12 -21.10
N MET A 645 -3.19 3.11 -20.21
CA MET A 645 -3.77 4.43 -20.45
C MET A 645 -2.98 5.25 -21.46
N LEU A 646 -1.70 4.97 -21.67
CA LEU A 646 -0.83 5.75 -22.56
C LEU A 646 -0.53 5.05 -23.89
N LYS A 647 -0.91 3.78 -24.04
CA LYS A 647 -0.74 2.99 -25.26
C LYS A 647 -1.39 3.68 -26.46
N LYS A 648 -0.66 3.70 -27.58
CA LYS A 648 -1.10 4.27 -28.84
C LYS A 648 -1.08 3.22 -29.94
N ASP A 649 -2.17 3.14 -30.69
CA ASP A 649 -2.21 2.42 -31.96
C ASP A 649 -1.90 3.41 -33.09
N SER A 650 -0.70 3.29 -33.65
CA SER A 650 -0.12 4.27 -34.58
C SER A 650 0.07 5.66 -33.96
N SER A 651 -0.96 6.51 -33.97
CA SER A 651 -0.88 7.91 -33.50
C SER A 651 -2.00 8.32 -32.55
N ASN A 652 -3.01 7.45 -32.38
CA ASN A 652 -4.13 7.70 -31.47
C ASN A 652 -3.98 6.79 -30.27
N PHE A 653 -4.45 7.23 -29.11
CA PHE A 653 -4.56 6.38 -27.93
C PHE A 653 -5.51 5.20 -28.20
N SER A 654 -5.16 4.01 -27.71
CA SER A 654 -5.90 2.78 -27.99
C SER A 654 -7.18 2.63 -27.16
N ILE A 655 -7.26 3.32 -26.02
CA ILE A 655 -8.40 3.25 -25.09
C ILE A 655 -9.01 4.62 -24.81
N SER A 656 -10.30 4.62 -24.44
CA SER A 656 -11.06 5.78 -23.94
C SER A 656 -11.25 5.70 -22.43
N ALA A 657 -11.65 6.80 -21.80
CA ALA A 657 -11.97 6.83 -20.37
C ALA A 657 -13.16 5.93 -20.01
N GLY A 658 -13.13 5.33 -18.80
CA GLY A 658 -14.20 4.48 -18.25
C GLY A 658 -14.25 3.05 -18.81
N ASP A 659 -13.14 2.55 -19.35
CA ASP A 659 -13.00 1.18 -19.84
C ASP A 659 -11.81 0.49 -19.16
N GLY A 660 -11.99 0.14 -17.89
CA GLY A 660 -10.97 -0.53 -17.07
C GLY A 660 -10.51 -1.86 -17.64
N HIS A 661 -11.40 -2.58 -18.32
CA HIS A 661 -11.04 -3.85 -18.96
C HIS A 661 -10.12 -3.62 -20.16
N ALA A 662 -10.45 -2.68 -21.03
CA ALA A 662 -9.56 -2.32 -22.14
C ALA A 662 -8.23 -1.76 -21.66
N LYS A 663 -8.18 -1.03 -20.54
CA LYS A 663 -6.93 -0.59 -19.91
C LYS A 663 -6.05 -1.79 -19.55
N ARG A 664 -6.56 -2.76 -18.80
CA ARG A 664 -5.79 -3.96 -18.40
C ARG A 664 -5.33 -4.77 -19.60
N GLN A 665 -6.18 -4.92 -20.62
CA GLN A 665 -5.79 -5.57 -21.88
C GLN A 665 -4.69 -4.79 -22.60
N ALA A 666 -4.75 -3.46 -22.61
CA ALA A 666 -3.72 -2.62 -23.20
C ALA A 666 -2.39 -2.72 -22.43
N GLU A 667 -2.41 -2.86 -21.10
CA GLU A 667 -1.19 -3.03 -20.28
C GLU A 667 -0.42 -4.29 -20.69
N LEU A 668 -1.11 -5.42 -20.85
CA LEU A 668 -0.54 -6.70 -21.29
C LEU A 668 0.09 -6.65 -22.69
N GLU A 669 -0.23 -5.64 -23.50
CA GLU A 669 0.33 -5.48 -24.85
C GLU A 669 1.59 -4.58 -24.89
N VAL A 670 1.91 -3.88 -23.80
CA VAL A 670 3.07 -2.97 -23.75
C VAL A 670 4.32 -3.74 -23.28
N PRO A 671 5.43 -3.70 -24.03
CA PRO A 671 6.72 -4.26 -23.59
C PRO A 671 7.23 -3.61 -22.31
N ILE A 672 7.98 -4.34 -21.49
CA ILE A 672 8.46 -3.82 -20.20
C ILE A 672 9.30 -2.54 -20.35
N GLU A 673 10.16 -2.45 -21.36
CA GLU A 673 11.00 -1.26 -21.64
C GLU A 673 10.22 -0.06 -22.21
N ASP A 674 8.95 -0.27 -22.59
CA ASP A 674 8.04 0.79 -23.04
C ASP A 674 7.07 1.22 -21.92
N LYS A 675 7.17 0.61 -20.74
CA LYS A 675 6.33 0.95 -19.59
C LYS A 675 6.65 2.33 -19.03
N LEU A 676 5.62 2.95 -18.46
CA LEU A 676 5.71 4.18 -17.69
C LEU A 676 5.08 3.93 -16.31
N ILE A 677 5.94 3.79 -15.31
CA ILE A 677 5.58 3.32 -13.96
C ILE A 677 5.72 4.50 -13.00
N VAL A 678 4.68 4.82 -12.24
CA VAL A 678 4.77 5.82 -11.18
C VAL A 678 5.25 5.15 -9.90
N ILE A 679 6.12 5.85 -9.16
CA ILE A 679 6.76 5.37 -7.93
C ILE A 679 6.70 6.47 -6.88
N GLY A 680 6.36 6.13 -5.64
CA GLY A 680 6.47 7.06 -4.52
C GLY A 680 7.77 6.87 -3.75
N LEU A 681 8.21 7.98 -3.15
CA LEU A 681 9.33 8.01 -2.23
C LEU A 681 8.93 8.81 -1.01
N GLN A 682 9.04 8.16 0.15
CA GLN A 682 8.79 8.72 1.46
C GLN A 682 10.08 9.30 2.04
N ALA A 683 10.05 10.55 2.48
CA ALA A 683 11.19 11.19 3.12
C ALA A 683 10.78 11.71 4.49
N HIS A 684 10.76 10.83 5.48
CA HIS A 684 10.19 11.11 6.80
C HIS A 684 10.88 12.24 7.57
N ASN A 685 12.17 12.49 7.31
CA ASN A 685 12.94 13.62 7.87
C ASN A 685 12.73 14.95 7.11
N TYR A 686 12.00 14.96 5.99
CA TYR A 686 11.73 16.18 5.23
C TYR A 686 10.54 16.94 5.82
N HIS A 687 10.70 17.49 7.02
CA HIS A 687 9.64 18.17 7.76
C HIS A 687 9.91 19.67 7.99
N SER A 688 10.81 20.27 7.21
CA SER A 688 11.29 21.65 7.41
C SER A 688 11.07 22.53 6.17
N GLY A 689 11.48 23.80 6.25
CA GLY A 689 11.46 24.70 5.10
C GLY A 689 10.07 24.92 4.53
N VAL A 690 9.85 24.56 3.26
CA VAL A 690 8.53 24.70 2.61
C VAL A 690 7.52 23.67 3.08
N VAL A 691 7.95 22.47 3.49
CA VAL A 691 7.06 21.42 4.00
C VAL A 691 6.42 21.87 5.31
N GLU A 692 7.22 22.37 6.26
CA GLU A 692 6.72 22.96 7.51
C GLU A 692 5.85 24.19 7.24
N ALA A 693 6.30 25.07 6.33
CA ALA A 693 5.59 26.32 6.05
C ALA A 693 4.18 26.11 5.49
N PHE A 694 3.95 25.00 4.79
CA PHE A 694 2.67 24.63 4.21
C PHE A 694 1.91 23.58 5.04
N GLU A 695 2.42 23.22 6.23
CA GLU A 695 1.79 22.25 7.13
C GLU A 695 1.53 20.90 6.45
N ALA A 696 2.47 20.47 5.61
CA ALA A 696 2.41 19.21 4.87
C ALA A 696 2.82 17.98 5.71
N ASP A 697 3.11 18.14 7.00
CA ASP A 697 3.65 17.12 7.93
C ASP A 697 5.06 16.61 7.54
N ARG A 698 5.17 15.84 6.45
CA ARG A 698 6.42 15.23 5.98
C ARG A 698 6.56 15.37 4.46
N GLY A 699 7.78 15.17 3.97
CA GLY A 699 8.14 15.38 2.58
C GLY A 699 8.22 14.07 1.79
N GLY A 700 8.44 14.19 0.49
CA GLY A 700 8.53 13.04 -0.38
C GLY A 700 8.39 13.45 -1.84
N GLN A 701 8.47 12.47 -2.73
CA GLN A 701 8.42 12.71 -4.17
C GLN A 701 7.66 11.60 -4.88
N VAL A 702 6.91 11.99 -5.91
CA VAL A 702 6.28 11.05 -6.83
C VAL A 702 7.02 11.14 -8.15
N LEU A 703 7.45 9.98 -8.64
CA LEU A 703 8.40 9.80 -9.72
C LEU A 703 7.73 9.03 -10.86
N LEU A 704 8.18 9.28 -12.08
CA LEU A 704 7.91 8.46 -13.26
C LEU A 704 9.20 7.73 -13.63
N TYR A 705 9.10 6.41 -13.71
CA TYR A 705 10.16 5.50 -14.12
C TYR A 705 9.87 4.92 -15.50
N LYS A 706 10.92 4.78 -16.31
CA LYS A 706 10.89 4.02 -17.55
C LYS A 706 12.00 2.96 -17.51
N PRO A 707 11.67 1.66 -17.47
CA PRO A 707 12.66 0.60 -17.51
C PRO A 707 13.52 0.63 -18.79
N ASP A 708 14.80 0.28 -18.65
CA ASP A 708 15.73 0.04 -19.75
C ASP A 708 16.75 -1.01 -19.31
N PHE A 709 16.69 -2.22 -19.86
CA PHE A 709 17.58 -3.32 -19.49
C PHE A 709 18.68 -3.57 -20.51
N SER A 710 18.90 -2.61 -21.42
CA SER A 710 19.90 -2.74 -22.48
C SER A 710 21.33 -2.43 -21.99
N GLU A 711 22.29 -3.28 -22.39
CA GLU A 711 23.73 -3.16 -22.02
C GLU A 711 24.49 -2.01 -22.73
#